data_AF-A0AA38M8S1-F1
#
_entry.id   AF-A0AA38M8S1-F1
#
_cell.length_a   1.000
_cell.length_b   1.000
_cell.length_c   1.000
_cell.angle_alpha   90.00
_cell.angle_beta   90.00
_cell.angle_gamma   90.00
#
_symmetry.space_group_name_H-M   'P 1'
#
loop_
_entity.id
_entity.type
_entity.pdbx_description
1 polymer ?
#
loop_
_entity_poly.entity_id
_entity_poly.type
_entity_poly.pdbx_seq_one_letter_code
_entity_poly.pdbx_strand_id
1 'polypeptide(L)'
;MMSTFVFCLILFEVVLVKSTTDYYWRDYDGVIPEDAIIGGHDNHDKPIYIGQTYIQDMGFVVFEINPGQTLYARNMYNSEVVKGYIKILCGPRDHFYWLPTNCTQLMKHLYSEEKAWVVGGREGRGEKHFVGMIKCDYGFCIGKILRNGSFRHRSGFIGVDRTGHGLTADSFEVLVNEKKEPSGSEIALAKSTTDYHWRYYNGVIPEDAIVGGHDNHDKPIYIGQTYIEDMGDVAMEINPGQTLYAHMHYPHEVDYLIKILCGPWDRFYWLPTNRTQLMKPFYLEEKPLVIGGEEDMGKSFIGRIECEFGVCIGKILKDNCFRHKSGFYGVGRDGNELIAHSFEILVNEKKEPNGSEIILVKSTTDYYWRDYDEVIPEDAIVGGHDNHDKPIYIGQSYIKDEGFVVIEINPGRTLYAHMNNPLVVENYIKILCGPRDHFYWLPTNRTQLMRHLYLDEKPLVIGGHEDRGEKYFVGRINCDFGLCIGKILRTGSFRRKSGFYGVDRDGHELTADSFEVLVNEKKDPNGSEMYLNTKTMSTLVLSLILFASTQALINSKKDYYWRDYDGHIPEDALPGGRDRDYKNIYIGQAYIKDEGIAIVQIDPDRSEVYGEMQGTQVLDDNIKILCGPPENFYWMDTNFTQLHTELKTKQLVVGGHEDGWGDYFVGRIGCNDGYCIGKVLEHGGGGMSVFYAVDRDKNQLKSNSYEVLVNKQIPPKPKDGSGSEKATDFNQTTVNNMLHSLTVFLLTTTLSVHAHKGYYWRDYNGTLPQDALRGNARRETNEEVTNEYIGQVYLSREGLIPAEIYADHKDVYVYMNLVLHHITKNIKILCGSAQNFNWIETTTSTLHADLINKHPVIGGHEDGWGDESVLNTGLA
;
A
#
# COMPACT_ATOMS: atom_id res chain seq x y z
N MET A 1 35.49 -9.96 -11.65
CA MET A 1 36.26 -10.16 -10.41
C MET A 1 35.98 -9.05 -9.40
N MET A 2 36.37 -7.79 -9.63
CA MET A 2 36.12 -6.71 -8.64
C MET A 2 34.62 -6.44 -8.38
N SER A 3 33.77 -6.42 -9.42
CA SER A 3 32.31 -6.28 -9.25
C SER A 3 31.67 -7.46 -8.51
N THR A 4 32.17 -8.68 -8.74
CA THR A 4 31.71 -9.90 -8.07
C THR A 4 31.97 -9.84 -6.56
N PHE A 5 33.13 -9.30 -6.16
CA PHE A 5 33.49 -9.16 -4.75
C PHE A 5 32.64 -8.10 -4.03
N VAL A 6 32.34 -6.97 -4.68
CA VAL A 6 31.42 -5.94 -4.17
C VAL A 6 30.01 -6.50 -4.03
N PHE A 7 29.53 -7.27 -5.00
CA PHE A 7 28.19 -7.88 -4.95
C PHE A 7 28.05 -8.91 -3.80
N CYS A 8 29.10 -9.71 -3.55
CA CYS A 8 29.14 -10.62 -2.40
C CYS A 8 29.18 -9.90 -1.05
N LEU A 9 29.86 -8.75 -0.93
CA LEU A 9 29.87 -7.95 0.30
C LEU A 9 28.49 -7.35 0.61
N ILE A 10 27.80 -6.81 -0.39
CA ILE A 10 26.44 -6.28 -0.24
C ILE A 10 25.46 -7.40 0.19
N LEU A 11 25.58 -8.60 -0.40
CA LEU A 11 24.79 -9.77 0.02
C LEU A 11 25.12 -10.24 1.45
N PHE A 12 26.34 -10.01 1.95
CA PHE A 12 26.73 -10.43 3.30
C PHE A 12 26.18 -9.49 4.39
N GLU A 13 26.04 -8.18 4.11
CA GLU A 13 25.34 -7.26 5.03
C GLU A 13 23.83 -7.48 5.04
N VAL A 14 23.20 -7.72 3.89
CA VAL A 14 21.74 -7.92 3.78
C VAL A 14 21.25 -9.17 4.53
N VAL A 15 22.11 -10.17 4.77
CA VAL A 15 21.76 -11.41 5.49
C VAL A 15 21.99 -11.30 7.01
N LEU A 16 22.72 -10.29 7.50
CA LEU A 16 22.92 -10.06 8.93
C LEU A 16 21.90 -9.06 9.52
N VAL A 17 20.61 -9.40 9.41
CA VAL A 17 19.58 -8.79 10.25
C VAL A 17 19.77 -9.31 11.69
N LYS A 18 20.72 -8.68 12.38
CA LYS A 18 21.00 -8.90 13.79
C LYS A 18 19.75 -8.52 14.58
N SER A 19 19.25 -9.42 15.44
CA SER A 19 18.19 -9.06 16.39
C SER A 19 18.63 -7.83 17.17
N THR A 20 17.86 -6.74 17.09
CA THR A 20 18.24 -5.42 17.61
C THR A 20 18.09 -5.29 19.13
N THR A 21 17.68 -6.37 19.81
CA THR A 21 17.49 -6.44 21.26
C THR A 21 18.61 -7.23 21.92
N ASP A 22 19.34 -6.61 22.84
CA ASP A 22 20.40 -7.26 23.65
C ASP A 22 19.84 -8.21 24.74
N TYR A 23 18.56 -8.56 24.70
CA TYR A 23 17.88 -9.40 25.68
C TYR A 23 17.18 -10.59 25.03
N TYR A 24 16.99 -11.66 25.80
CA TYR A 24 16.29 -12.86 25.36
C TYR A 24 15.50 -13.54 26.50
N TRP A 25 14.54 -14.37 26.13
CA TRP A 25 13.76 -15.19 27.07
C TRP A 25 14.23 -16.63 26.99
N ARG A 26 14.68 -17.18 28.12
CA ARG A 26 15.21 -18.54 28.27
C ARG A 26 14.27 -19.38 29.13
N ASP A 27 14.12 -20.66 28.86
CA ASP A 27 13.30 -21.54 29.71
C ASP A 27 13.87 -21.65 31.14
N TYR A 28 12.96 -21.64 32.09
CA TYR A 28 13.25 -21.75 33.52
C TYR A 28 12.89 -23.15 34.01
N ASP A 29 13.93 -23.96 34.19
CA ASP A 29 13.90 -25.34 34.70
C ASP A 29 13.93 -25.41 36.24
N GLY A 30 13.82 -24.26 36.92
CA GLY A 30 14.03 -24.12 38.36
C GLY A 30 15.45 -23.65 38.74
N VAL A 31 16.39 -23.61 37.79
CA VAL A 31 17.72 -23.00 37.96
C VAL A 31 17.69 -21.57 37.43
N ILE A 32 18.30 -20.64 38.16
CA ILE A 32 18.44 -19.25 37.74
C ILE A 32 19.72 -19.12 36.88
N PRO A 33 19.64 -18.68 35.60
CA PRO A 33 20.81 -18.38 34.78
C PRO A 33 21.68 -17.28 35.38
N GLU A 34 23.00 -17.33 35.14
CA GLU A 34 23.93 -16.30 35.62
C GLU A 34 23.61 -14.91 35.04
N ASP A 35 23.12 -14.86 33.79
CA ASP A 35 22.71 -13.66 33.07
C ASP A 35 21.22 -13.30 33.24
N ALA A 36 20.51 -13.95 34.18
CA ALA A 36 19.14 -13.58 34.51
C ALA A 36 19.05 -12.14 35.04
N ILE A 37 18.01 -11.42 34.61
CA ILE A 37 17.75 -10.04 35.01
C ILE A 37 16.98 -10.03 36.33
N ILE A 38 17.59 -9.38 37.34
CA ILE A 38 16.98 -9.15 38.64
C ILE A 38 15.94 -8.04 38.49
N GLY A 39 14.67 -8.40 38.63
CA GLY A 39 13.56 -7.45 38.58
C GLY A 39 13.43 -6.60 39.85
N GLY A 40 13.89 -7.10 41.00
CA GLY A 40 13.84 -6.37 42.25
C GLY A 40 14.37 -7.21 43.41
N HIS A 41 14.12 -6.76 44.63
CA HIS A 41 14.40 -7.52 45.85
C HIS A 41 13.16 -7.64 46.73
N ASP A 42 13.12 -8.67 47.55
CA ASP A 42 12.02 -8.88 48.49
C ASP A 42 12.21 -8.21 49.84
N ASN A 43 11.21 -8.33 50.72
CA ASN A 43 11.28 -7.85 52.10
C ASN A 43 12.34 -8.56 52.98
N HIS A 44 13.05 -9.57 52.46
CA HIS A 44 14.21 -10.23 53.07
C HIS A 44 15.50 -10.00 52.26
N ASP A 45 15.51 -9.02 51.34
CA ASP A 45 16.63 -8.68 50.44
C ASP A 45 17.07 -9.83 49.51
N LYS A 46 16.15 -10.75 49.18
CA LYS A 46 16.38 -11.80 48.18
C LYS A 46 16.04 -11.31 46.77
N PRO A 47 16.85 -11.64 45.75
CA PRO A 47 16.59 -11.20 44.39
C PRO A 47 15.34 -11.87 43.81
N ILE A 48 14.52 -11.05 43.17
CA ILE A 48 13.34 -11.42 42.39
C ILE A 48 13.72 -11.37 40.91
N TYR A 49 13.29 -12.34 40.13
CA TYR A 49 13.57 -12.41 38.69
C TYR A 49 12.30 -12.21 37.86
N ILE A 50 12.46 -11.79 36.62
CA ILE A 50 11.35 -11.51 35.71
C ILE A 50 11.03 -12.78 34.92
N GLY A 51 9.82 -13.30 35.09
CA GLY A 51 9.29 -14.42 34.33
C GLY A 51 8.27 -14.02 33.28
N GLN A 52 8.09 -14.86 32.27
CA GLN A 52 6.87 -14.90 31.46
C GLN A 52 6.36 -16.35 31.34
N THR A 53 5.05 -16.52 31.24
CA THR A 53 4.39 -17.81 30.98
C THR A 53 3.36 -17.66 29.87
N TYR A 54 3.08 -18.71 29.12
CA TYR A 54 1.89 -18.74 28.26
C TYR A 54 0.65 -19.11 29.10
N ILE A 55 -0.46 -18.39 28.90
CA ILE A 55 -1.77 -18.70 29.46
C ILE A 55 -2.74 -18.76 28.30
N GLN A 56 -3.56 -19.83 28.26
CA GLN A 56 -4.56 -20.03 27.22
C GLN A 56 -5.52 -18.82 27.15
N ASP A 57 -5.96 -18.47 25.94
CA ASP A 57 -6.81 -17.31 25.60
C ASP A 57 -6.19 -15.93 25.90
N MET A 58 -5.00 -15.87 26.49
CA MET A 58 -4.30 -14.64 26.85
C MET A 58 -2.91 -14.47 26.22
N GLY A 59 -2.27 -15.51 25.69
CA GLY A 59 -0.91 -15.41 25.19
C GLY A 59 0.13 -15.40 26.31
N PHE A 60 1.22 -14.65 26.13
CA PHE A 60 2.28 -14.56 27.14
C PHE A 60 1.90 -13.57 28.24
N VAL A 61 2.28 -13.83 29.50
CA VAL A 61 2.05 -12.93 30.64
C VAL A 61 3.28 -12.86 31.53
N VAL A 62 3.69 -11.64 31.87
CA VAL A 62 4.80 -11.34 32.79
C VAL A 62 4.42 -11.59 34.26
N PHE A 63 5.35 -12.16 35.03
CA PHE A 63 5.18 -12.37 36.48
C PHE A 63 6.52 -12.43 37.24
N GLU A 64 6.46 -12.53 38.58
CA GLU A 64 7.63 -12.65 39.46
C GLU A 64 8.10 -14.11 39.63
N ILE A 65 9.37 -14.38 39.31
CA ILE A 65 10.05 -15.63 39.66
C ILE A 65 10.78 -15.43 40.99
N ASN A 66 10.36 -16.21 41.99
CA ASN A 66 10.96 -16.21 43.32
C ASN A 66 11.46 -17.64 43.67
N PRO A 67 12.78 -17.90 43.73
CA PRO A 67 13.31 -19.24 43.87
C PRO A 67 12.76 -20.02 45.08
N GLY A 68 12.16 -21.18 44.81
CA GLY A 68 11.58 -22.07 45.83
C GLY A 68 10.17 -21.68 46.33
N GLN A 69 9.48 -20.73 45.68
CA GLN A 69 8.10 -20.37 46.00
C GLN A 69 7.11 -20.82 44.91
N THR A 70 5.82 -20.89 45.26
CA THR A 70 4.73 -21.04 44.30
C THR A 70 4.68 -19.80 43.41
N LEU A 71 4.61 -20.01 42.10
CA LEU A 71 4.59 -18.96 41.11
C LEU A 71 3.15 -18.60 40.74
N TYR A 72 2.84 -17.31 40.71
CA TYR A 72 1.52 -16.78 40.39
C TYR A 72 1.63 -15.80 39.21
N ALA A 73 0.69 -15.86 38.28
CA ALA A 73 0.50 -14.87 37.23
C ALA A 73 -0.94 -14.35 37.27
N ARG A 74 -1.18 -13.11 36.82
CA ARG A 74 -2.53 -12.52 36.79
C ARG A 74 -3.09 -12.47 35.38
N ASN A 75 -4.27 -13.05 35.19
CA ASN A 75 -5.14 -12.74 34.07
C ASN A 75 -5.95 -11.45 34.34
N MET A 76 -6.76 -10.95 33.41
CA MET A 76 -7.53 -9.70 33.64
C MET A 76 -8.51 -9.79 34.82
N TYR A 77 -8.94 -11.01 35.17
CA TYR A 77 -10.00 -11.31 36.12
C TYR A 77 -9.47 -12.00 37.40
N ASN A 78 -8.60 -13.00 37.25
CA ASN A 78 -8.15 -13.92 38.30
C ASN A 78 -6.62 -14.08 38.33
N SER A 79 -6.11 -14.49 39.49
CA SER A 79 -4.75 -15.01 39.66
C SER A 79 -4.72 -16.52 39.41
N GLU A 80 -3.72 -17.00 38.69
CA GLU A 80 -3.52 -18.43 38.44
C GLU A 80 -2.13 -18.89 38.93
N VAL A 81 -2.07 -20.11 39.46
CA VAL A 81 -0.79 -20.76 39.77
C VAL A 81 -0.16 -21.19 38.46
N VAL A 82 1.02 -20.66 38.17
CA VAL A 82 1.76 -20.94 36.93
C VAL A 82 2.21 -22.40 36.93
N LYS A 83 1.78 -23.18 35.93
CA LYS A 83 2.07 -24.61 35.79
C LYS A 83 2.54 -24.93 34.39
N GLY A 84 3.86 -25.10 34.24
CA GLY A 84 4.51 -25.39 32.96
C GLY A 84 4.82 -24.12 32.16
N TYR A 85 5.83 -24.23 31.31
CA TYR A 85 6.35 -23.18 30.42
C TYR A 85 6.57 -21.80 31.05
N ILE A 86 7.57 -21.77 31.92
CA ILE A 86 8.10 -20.54 32.45
C ILE A 86 9.36 -20.20 31.66
N LYS A 87 9.45 -18.96 31.17
CA LYS A 87 10.72 -18.37 30.74
C LYS A 87 11.17 -17.31 31.72
N ILE A 88 12.48 -17.12 31.83
CA ILE A 88 13.15 -16.09 32.61
C ILE A 88 13.88 -15.11 31.66
N LEU A 89 13.78 -13.81 31.95
CA LEU A 89 14.44 -12.77 31.17
C LEU A 89 15.95 -12.78 31.43
N CYS A 90 16.75 -12.83 30.37
CA CYS A 90 18.21 -12.90 30.42
C CYS A 90 18.86 -11.83 29.51
N GLY A 91 20.04 -11.34 29.90
CA GLY A 91 20.82 -10.36 29.11
C GLY A 91 21.94 -9.67 29.90
N PRO A 92 22.68 -8.74 29.26
CA PRO A 92 23.71 -7.94 29.93
C PRO A 92 23.10 -7.01 30.98
N ARG A 93 23.34 -7.27 32.27
CA ARG A 93 22.67 -6.55 33.37
C ARG A 93 22.89 -5.03 33.36
N ASP A 94 23.96 -4.54 32.75
CA ASP A 94 24.28 -3.11 32.58
C ASP A 94 23.49 -2.42 31.46
N HIS A 95 22.75 -3.18 30.64
CA HIS A 95 21.85 -2.66 29.61
C HIS A 95 20.42 -2.44 30.12
N PHE A 96 20.11 -2.75 31.39
CA PHE A 96 18.74 -2.61 31.92
C PHE A 96 18.65 -1.54 33.00
N TYR A 97 17.59 -0.74 32.94
CA TYR A 97 17.20 0.10 34.06
C TYR A 97 15.68 0.22 34.18
N TRP A 98 15.22 0.46 35.40
CA TRP A 98 13.83 0.78 35.70
C TRP A 98 13.59 2.28 35.55
N LEU A 99 12.54 2.65 34.80
CA LEU A 99 12.10 4.03 34.61
C LEU A 99 10.81 4.28 35.40
N PRO A 100 10.85 5.07 36.49
CA PRO A 100 9.64 5.48 37.21
C PRO A 100 8.71 6.29 36.32
N THR A 101 7.43 5.92 36.31
CA THR A 101 6.39 6.53 35.48
C THR A 101 5.00 6.37 36.13
N ASN A 102 3.98 6.84 35.44
CA ASN A 102 2.57 6.64 35.76
C ASN A 102 1.76 6.51 34.45
N CYS A 103 0.48 6.19 34.50
CA CYS A 103 -0.32 5.97 33.27
C CYS A 103 -0.26 7.15 32.27
N THR A 104 -0.25 8.39 32.78
CA THR A 104 -0.18 9.62 31.98
C THR A 104 1.21 9.84 31.36
N GLN A 105 2.28 9.53 32.11
CA GLN A 105 3.67 9.60 31.64
C GLN A 105 4.05 8.43 30.73
N LEU A 106 3.51 7.24 30.98
CA LEU A 106 3.72 6.03 30.19
C LEU A 106 3.35 6.30 28.74
N MET A 107 2.19 6.91 28.47
CA MET A 107 1.81 7.25 27.11
C MET A 107 2.80 8.24 26.48
N LYS A 108 3.25 9.27 27.21
CA LYS A 108 4.30 10.19 26.71
C LYS A 108 5.61 9.47 26.37
N HIS A 109 5.96 8.43 27.10
CA HIS A 109 7.18 7.65 26.91
C HIS A 109 7.04 6.56 25.82
N LEU A 110 5.90 5.86 25.74
CA LEU A 110 5.67 4.82 24.73
C LEU A 110 5.53 5.37 23.31
N TYR A 111 5.16 6.65 23.15
CA TYR A 111 5.13 7.32 21.85
C TYR A 111 6.47 7.98 21.44
N SER A 112 7.44 8.10 22.36
CA SER A 112 8.83 8.38 21.95
C SER A 112 9.49 7.06 21.54
N GLU A 113 9.74 6.88 20.24
CA GLU A 113 10.50 5.72 19.70
C GLU A 113 11.95 5.66 20.22
N GLU A 114 12.42 6.71 20.90
CA GLU A 114 13.72 6.85 21.56
C GLU A 114 13.99 5.81 22.67
N LYS A 115 13.01 4.97 23.04
CA LYS A 115 13.10 4.08 24.21
C LYS A 115 12.92 2.60 23.87
N ALA A 116 13.92 1.78 24.21
CA ALA A 116 13.94 0.34 23.98
C ALA A 116 13.22 -0.43 25.10
N TRP A 117 11.89 -0.30 25.15
CA TRP A 117 11.03 -0.98 26.14
C TRP A 117 11.16 -2.50 26.10
N VAL A 118 11.31 -3.16 27.27
CA VAL A 118 11.32 -4.63 27.34
C VAL A 118 9.90 -5.16 27.15
N VAL A 119 9.66 -5.79 26.00
CA VAL A 119 8.39 -6.45 25.67
C VAL A 119 8.26 -7.72 26.52
N GLY A 120 7.21 -7.74 27.33
CA GLY A 120 6.85 -8.82 28.25
C GLY A 120 6.03 -9.95 27.62
N GLY A 121 5.44 -9.68 26.44
CA GLY A 121 4.62 -10.63 25.73
C GLY A 121 3.64 -9.96 24.78
N ARG A 122 2.71 -10.76 24.25
CA ARG A 122 1.53 -10.30 23.52
C ARG A 122 0.29 -10.95 24.11
N GLU A 123 -0.80 -10.18 24.17
CA GLU A 123 -2.11 -10.70 24.56
C GLU A 123 -2.81 -11.42 23.39
N GLY A 124 -3.95 -12.09 23.65
CA GLY A 124 -4.69 -12.89 22.66
C GLY A 124 -5.18 -12.13 21.42
N ARG A 125 -5.12 -10.79 21.40
CA ARG A 125 -5.39 -9.93 20.24
C ARG A 125 -4.12 -9.42 19.53
N GLY A 126 -2.96 -9.96 19.87
CA GLY A 126 -1.65 -9.53 19.35
C GLY A 126 -1.08 -8.27 20.01
N GLU A 127 -1.83 -7.59 20.88
CA GLU A 127 -1.39 -6.38 21.61
C GLU A 127 -0.15 -6.65 22.48
N LYS A 128 0.91 -5.85 22.30
CA LYS A 128 2.14 -5.94 23.10
C LYS A 128 1.92 -5.31 24.48
N HIS A 129 2.48 -5.95 25.51
CA HIS A 129 2.62 -5.36 26.85
C HIS A 129 4.08 -5.38 27.30
N PHE A 130 4.41 -4.54 28.26
CA PHE A 130 5.78 -4.30 28.73
C PHE A 130 5.99 -4.84 30.13
N VAL A 131 7.24 -5.11 30.49
CA VAL A 131 7.64 -5.53 31.84
C VAL A 131 7.57 -4.32 32.79
N GLY A 132 6.81 -4.46 33.87
CA GLY A 132 6.66 -3.45 34.91
C GLY A 132 6.97 -3.96 36.31
N MET A 133 7.23 -3.03 37.24
CA MET A 133 7.24 -3.31 38.67
C MET A 133 6.57 -2.22 39.50
N ILE A 134 6.12 -2.61 40.69
CA ILE A 134 5.69 -1.70 41.76
C ILE A 134 6.31 -2.11 43.10
N LYS A 135 6.35 -1.18 44.04
CA LYS A 135 6.66 -1.49 45.43
C LYS A 135 5.38 -1.87 46.19
N CYS A 136 5.42 -3.02 46.86
CA CYS A 136 4.34 -3.62 47.62
C CYS A 136 4.83 -3.93 49.06
N ASP A 137 3.93 -4.27 49.99
CA ASP A 137 4.30 -4.50 51.41
C ASP A 137 5.31 -5.64 51.60
N TYR A 138 5.44 -6.53 50.61
CA TYR A 138 6.33 -7.69 50.60
C TYR A 138 7.63 -7.49 49.78
N GLY A 139 7.90 -6.29 49.26
CA GLY A 139 9.09 -5.96 48.47
C GLY A 139 8.75 -5.26 47.17
N PHE A 140 9.41 -5.65 46.07
CA PHE A 140 8.94 -5.33 44.72
C PHE A 140 8.04 -6.45 44.20
N CYS A 141 7.03 -6.08 43.40
CA CYS A 141 6.10 -6.98 42.73
C CYS A 141 6.19 -6.75 41.21
N ILE A 142 6.44 -7.80 40.43
CA ILE A 142 6.61 -7.73 38.96
C ILE A 142 5.28 -8.03 38.24
N GLY A 143 5.03 -7.37 37.11
CA GLY A 143 3.79 -7.55 36.33
C GLY A 143 3.88 -6.99 34.91
N LYS A 144 2.73 -6.94 34.24
CA LYS A 144 2.59 -6.39 32.88
C LYS A 144 2.07 -4.95 32.89
N ILE A 145 2.44 -4.20 31.87
CA ILE A 145 1.98 -2.84 31.62
C ILE A 145 1.26 -2.79 30.27
N LEU A 146 -0.01 -2.39 30.28
CA LEU A 146 -0.86 -2.27 29.09
C LEU A 146 -0.78 -0.86 28.49
N ARG A 147 -0.66 -0.77 27.16
CA ARG A 147 -0.58 0.49 26.40
C ARG A 147 -1.95 1.17 26.31
N ASN A 148 -2.93 0.51 25.69
CA ASN A 148 -4.31 0.96 25.63
C ASN A 148 -5.15 0.02 26.50
N GLY A 149 -5.84 0.57 27.49
CA GLY A 149 -6.81 -0.19 28.26
C GLY A 149 -8.13 -0.29 27.50
N SER A 150 -8.35 -1.40 26.78
CA SER A 150 -9.55 -1.55 25.93
C SER A 150 -10.87 -1.37 26.69
N PHE A 151 -11.60 -0.28 26.38
CA PHE A 151 -13.00 0.07 26.74
C PHE A 151 -13.51 -0.07 28.19
N ARG A 152 -12.77 -0.67 29.13
CA ARG A 152 -13.20 -0.96 30.52
C ARG A 152 -12.11 -0.85 31.58
N HIS A 153 -10.85 -0.72 31.16
CA HIS A 153 -9.70 -0.66 32.06
C HIS A 153 -8.85 0.55 31.66
N ARG A 154 -8.18 1.18 32.62
CA ARG A 154 -7.21 2.24 32.29
C ARG A 154 -5.88 1.58 31.94
N SER A 155 -5.10 2.19 31.04
CA SER A 155 -3.67 1.87 30.88
C SER A 155 -3.01 1.91 32.26
N GLY A 156 -2.06 1.00 32.55
CA GLY A 156 -1.45 0.92 33.87
C GLY A 156 -0.77 -0.43 34.16
N PHE A 157 -0.28 -0.58 35.39
CA PHE A 157 0.34 -1.82 35.87
C PHE A 157 -0.71 -2.84 36.32
N ILE A 158 -0.55 -4.10 35.92
CA ILE A 158 -1.32 -5.26 36.38
C ILE A 158 -0.33 -6.37 36.78
N GLY A 159 -0.39 -6.80 38.05
CA GLY A 159 0.46 -7.87 38.57
C GLY A 159 -0.21 -8.63 39.71
N VAL A 160 0.52 -9.52 40.37
CA VAL A 160 0.09 -10.25 41.57
C VAL A 160 1.15 -10.17 42.64
N ASP A 161 0.74 -10.16 43.90
CA ASP A 161 1.65 -10.47 45.00
C ASP A 161 1.79 -11.99 45.21
N ARG A 162 2.65 -12.36 46.15
CA ARG A 162 3.00 -13.75 46.48
C ARG A 162 1.89 -14.56 47.14
N THR A 163 0.82 -13.91 47.58
CA THR A 163 -0.38 -14.59 48.06
C THR A 163 -1.32 -14.94 46.92
N GLY A 164 -0.99 -14.52 45.68
CA GLY A 164 -1.87 -14.54 44.53
C GLY A 164 -2.85 -13.37 44.51
N HIS A 165 -2.79 -12.42 45.45
CA HIS A 165 -3.71 -11.29 45.43
C HIS A 165 -3.34 -10.32 44.30
N GLY A 166 -4.35 -9.93 43.52
CA GLY A 166 -4.17 -9.16 42.31
C GLY A 166 -3.91 -7.68 42.58
N LEU A 167 -2.79 -7.16 42.09
CA LEU A 167 -2.40 -5.76 42.20
C LEU A 167 -2.69 -5.00 40.90
N THR A 168 -3.07 -3.73 41.05
CA THR A 168 -3.14 -2.72 39.98
C THR A 168 -2.60 -1.40 40.50
N ALA A 169 -1.86 -0.64 39.69
CA ALA A 169 -1.34 0.65 40.11
C ALA A 169 -1.28 1.66 38.96
N ASP A 170 -1.58 2.92 39.28
CA ASP A 170 -1.46 4.04 38.35
C ASP A 170 -0.03 4.61 38.29
N SER A 171 0.85 4.24 39.24
CA SER A 171 2.27 4.61 39.28
C SER A 171 3.14 3.37 39.47
N PHE A 172 4.18 3.23 38.64
CA PHE A 172 4.96 2.01 38.47
C PHE A 172 6.29 2.33 37.77
N GLU A 173 7.20 1.38 37.72
CA GLU A 173 8.43 1.50 36.93
C GLU A 173 8.38 0.55 35.73
N VAL A 174 8.80 1.01 34.55
CA VAL A 174 8.89 0.20 33.31
C VAL A 174 10.35 -0.23 33.09
N LEU A 175 10.58 -1.46 32.64
CA LEU A 175 11.92 -1.92 32.30
C LEU A 175 12.34 -1.46 30.90
N VAL A 176 13.50 -0.81 30.80
CA VAL A 176 14.12 -0.33 29.55
C VAL A 176 15.42 -1.10 29.31
N ASN A 177 15.64 -1.56 28.07
CA ASN A 177 16.88 -2.20 27.62
C ASN A 177 17.73 -1.19 26.82
N GLU A 178 18.36 -0.26 27.52
CA GLU A 178 19.34 0.67 26.99
C GLU A 178 20.60 0.66 27.83
N LYS A 179 21.76 0.57 27.17
CA LYS A 179 23.04 0.78 27.81
C LYS A 179 23.07 2.17 28.43
N LYS A 180 23.11 2.22 29.75
CA LYS A 180 23.08 3.47 30.51
C LYS A 180 24.38 4.24 30.30
N GLU A 181 24.39 5.17 29.33
CA GLU A 181 25.52 6.07 29.16
C GLU A 181 25.74 6.87 30.46
N PRO A 182 27.01 7.04 30.90
CA PRO A 182 27.32 7.73 32.15
C PRO A 182 26.81 9.17 32.09
N SER A 183 25.94 9.53 33.03
CA SER A 183 25.15 10.77 33.01
C SER A 183 26.02 12.03 32.96
N GLY A 184 26.25 12.53 31.74
CA GLY A 184 27.04 13.73 31.47
C GLY A 184 26.75 14.24 30.05
N SER A 185 26.19 15.46 29.99
CA SER A 185 25.82 16.23 28.79
C SER A 185 24.75 15.65 27.85
N GLU A 186 23.73 16.49 27.63
CA GLU A 186 22.82 16.58 26.47
C GLU A 186 22.14 15.31 25.93
N ILE A 187 20.81 15.32 26.01
CA ILE A 187 19.93 14.40 25.28
C ILE A 187 20.22 14.57 23.79
N ALA A 188 20.90 13.59 23.20
CA ALA A 188 21.21 13.56 21.78
C ALA A 188 19.92 13.33 20.99
N LEU A 189 19.26 14.43 20.60
CA LEU A 189 18.08 14.43 19.76
C LEU A 189 18.36 13.58 18.51
N ALA A 190 17.59 12.51 18.31
CA ALA A 190 17.73 11.67 17.13
C ALA A 190 17.57 12.54 15.87
N LYS A 191 18.46 12.37 14.89
CA LYS A 191 18.42 13.16 13.65
C LYS A 191 17.19 12.79 12.82
N SER A 192 16.08 13.46 13.09
CA SER A 192 14.97 13.54 12.15
C SER A 192 15.49 14.03 10.80
N THR A 193 14.97 13.46 9.72
CA THR A 193 15.20 13.95 8.35
C THR A 193 14.43 15.24 8.06
N THR A 194 13.54 15.66 8.96
CA THR A 194 12.86 16.95 8.93
C THR A 194 13.48 17.93 9.92
N ASP A 195 13.70 19.17 9.49
CA ASP A 195 14.22 20.27 10.33
C ASP A 195 13.19 20.82 11.34
N TYR A 196 12.16 20.03 11.67
CA TYR A 196 11.13 20.35 12.66
C TYR A 196 10.83 19.11 13.51
N HIS A 197 10.33 19.34 14.71
CA HIS A 197 9.99 18.29 15.66
C HIS A 197 8.77 18.70 16.50
N TRP A 198 8.10 17.69 17.07
CA TRP A 198 7.00 17.87 18.01
C TRP A 198 7.53 17.79 19.44
N ARG A 199 7.16 18.72 20.32
CA ARG A 199 7.45 18.65 21.77
C ARG A 199 6.16 18.51 22.55
N TYR A 200 6.14 17.78 23.67
CA TYR A 200 4.96 17.76 24.54
C TYR A 200 4.66 19.15 25.10
N TYR A 201 3.43 19.62 24.90
CA TYR A 201 2.95 20.86 25.49
C TYR A 201 2.59 20.62 26.96
N ASN A 202 3.19 21.40 27.84
CA ASN A 202 3.03 21.30 29.30
C ASN A 202 2.43 22.59 29.90
N GLY A 203 1.76 23.40 29.08
CA GLY A 203 1.31 24.75 29.44
C GLY A 203 2.37 25.84 29.27
N VAL A 204 3.63 25.50 28.97
CA VAL A 204 4.69 26.44 28.59
C VAL A 204 4.91 26.36 27.08
N ILE A 205 5.03 27.52 26.44
CA ILE A 205 5.36 27.65 25.02
C ILE A 205 6.90 27.68 24.86
N PRO A 206 7.51 26.76 24.10
CA PRO A 206 8.93 26.82 23.75
C PRO A 206 9.28 28.06 22.90
N GLU A 207 10.51 28.56 23.02
CA GLU A 207 10.98 29.74 22.25
C GLU A 207 10.99 29.52 20.72
N ASP A 208 11.15 28.26 20.28
CA ASP A 208 11.13 27.81 18.89
C ASP A 208 9.77 27.21 18.46
N ALA A 209 8.70 27.41 19.24
CA ALA A 209 7.36 26.97 18.87
C ALA A 209 6.81 27.78 17.68
N ILE A 210 6.28 27.10 16.67
CA ILE A 210 5.80 27.76 15.45
C ILE A 210 4.42 28.38 15.67
N VAL A 211 4.31 29.69 15.47
CA VAL A 211 3.02 30.40 15.46
C VAL A 211 2.34 30.19 14.10
N GLY A 212 1.15 29.61 14.14
CA GLY A 212 0.33 29.41 12.95
C GLY A 212 -0.51 30.62 12.56
N GLY A 213 -0.73 31.56 13.47
CA GLY A 213 -1.41 32.82 13.18
C GLY A 213 -1.58 33.69 14.41
N HIS A 214 -2.33 34.78 14.28
CA HIS A 214 -2.68 35.64 15.40
C HIS A 214 -4.20 35.71 15.57
N ASP A 215 -4.63 36.02 16.78
CA ASP A 215 -6.03 36.24 17.08
C ASP A 215 -6.48 37.68 16.84
N ASN A 216 -7.78 37.95 17.00
CA ASN A 216 -8.34 39.29 16.87
C ASN A 216 -7.84 40.32 17.92
N HIS A 217 -6.98 39.91 18.86
CA HIS A 217 -6.25 40.77 19.81
C HIS A 217 -4.73 40.76 19.56
N ASP A 218 -4.27 40.31 18.39
CA ASP A 218 -2.87 40.16 17.98
C ASP A 218 -2.06 39.21 18.90
N LYS A 219 -2.72 38.24 19.55
CA LYS A 219 -2.04 37.21 20.34
C LYS A 219 -1.65 36.02 19.47
N PRO A 220 -0.43 35.47 19.63
CA PRO A 220 0.02 34.33 18.83
C PRO A 220 -0.74 33.05 19.16
N ILE A 221 -1.15 32.35 18.10
CA ILE A 221 -1.81 31.04 18.12
C ILE A 221 -0.79 30.01 17.62
N TYR A 222 -0.53 28.98 18.40
CA TYR A 222 0.50 27.98 18.10
C TYR A 222 -0.10 26.74 17.46
N ILE A 223 0.72 26.03 16.69
CA ILE A 223 0.31 24.79 16.02
C ILE A 223 0.47 23.62 16.98
N GLY A 224 -0.62 22.90 17.23
CA GLY A 224 -0.66 21.71 18.07
C GLY A 224 -1.01 20.43 17.32
N GLN A 225 -0.78 19.31 18.00
CA GLN A 225 -1.22 17.97 17.63
C GLN A 225 -1.63 17.26 18.93
N THR A 226 -2.64 16.39 18.91
CA THR A 226 -2.87 15.44 20.01
C THR A 226 -3.18 14.06 19.47
N TYR A 227 -2.95 13.03 20.29
CA TYR A 227 -3.40 11.67 20.00
C TYR A 227 -4.80 11.44 20.55
N ILE A 228 -5.72 10.96 19.71
CA ILE A 228 -7.06 10.55 20.11
C ILE A 228 -7.26 9.06 19.77
N GLU A 229 -7.84 8.32 20.71
CA GLU A 229 -8.27 6.94 20.49
C GLU A 229 -9.27 6.88 19.31
N ASP A 230 -9.17 5.83 18.48
CA ASP A 230 -9.91 5.65 17.22
C ASP A 230 -9.67 6.71 16.10
N MET A 231 -8.73 7.66 16.26
CA MET A 231 -8.33 8.58 15.17
C MET A 231 -6.83 8.80 14.98
N GLY A 232 -5.97 8.42 15.93
CA GLY A 232 -4.53 8.66 15.79
C GLY A 232 -4.12 10.08 16.17
N ASP A 233 -3.04 10.59 15.57
CA ASP A 233 -2.58 11.97 15.79
C ASP A 233 -3.42 12.97 14.96
N VAL A 234 -3.92 14.04 15.58
CA VAL A 234 -4.82 15.05 14.98
C VAL A 234 -4.31 16.47 15.23
N ALA A 235 -4.22 17.30 14.18
CA ALA A 235 -3.79 18.69 14.27
C ALA A 235 -4.84 19.62 14.92
N MET A 236 -4.37 20.64 15.66
CA MET A 236 -5.20 21.59 16.41
C MET A 236 -4.53 22.97 16.55
N GLU A 237 -5.28 23.95 17.07
CA GLU A 237 -4.70 25.18 17.63
C GLU A 237 -4.34 25.04 19.12
N ILE A 238 -3.25 25.70 19.52
CA ILE A 238 -2.89 25.92 20.93
C ILE A 238 -3.00 27.41 21.23
N ASN A 239 -4.01 27.77 22.00
CA ASN A 239 -4.17 29.09 22.62
C ASN A 239 -3.75 29.03 24.10
N PRO A 240 -2.66 29.70 24.52
CA PRO A 240 -2.21 29.68 25.91
C PRO A 240 -3.29 30.18 26.88
N GLY A 241 -3.68 29.32 27.84
CA GLY A 241 -4.68 29.63 28.86
C GLY A 241 -6.14 29.47 28.44
N GLN A 242 -6.42 28.86 27.28
CA GLN A 242 -7.77 28.46 26.85
C GLN A 242 -7.95 26.94 26.89
N THR A 243 -9.20 26.48 26.95
CA THR A 243 -9.55 25.08 26.64
C THR A 243 -9.17 24.77 25.20
N LEU A 244 -8.51 23.62 24.99
CA LEU A 244 -8.09 23.18 23.67
C LEU A 244 -9.12 22.22 23.08
N TYR A 245 -9.28 22.26 21.75
CA TYR A 245 -10.20 21.40 21.02
C TYR A 245 -9.52 20.78 19.80
N ALA A 246 -9.85 19.52 19.53
CA ALA A 246 -9.47 18.81 18.30
C ALA A 246 -10.72 18.51 17.44
N HIS A 247 -10.52 18.43 16.12
CA HIS A 247 -11.59 18.05 15.18
C HIS A 247 -11.56 16.54 14.89
N MET A 248 -12.67 15.85 15.21
CA MET A 248 -12.88 14.43 14.91
C MET A 248 -14.00 14.21 13.88
N HIS A 249 -15.19 13.85 14.36
CA HIS A 249 -16.48 14.02 13.68
C HIS A 249 -17.31 15.14 14.31
N TYR A 250 -16.86 15.62 15.46
CA TYR A 250 -17.37 16.74 16.23
C TYR A 250 -16.19 17.31 17.03
N PRO A 251 -16.28 18.58 17.47
CA PRO A 251 -15.33 19.19 18.40
C PRO A 251 -15.18 18.39 19.69
N HIS A 252 -13.95 18.04 20.06
CA HIS A 252 -13.63 17.32 21.29
C HIS A 252 -12.66 18.12 22.15
N GLU A 253 -13.00 18.34 23.41
CA GLU A 253 -12.11 18.97 24.41
C GLU A 253 -10.94 18.05 24.74
N VAL A 254 -9.73 18.59 24.81
CA VAL A 254 -8.50 17.80 24.93
C VAL A 254 -7.52 18.42 25.95
N ASP A 255 -7.21 17.65 26.99
CA ASP A 255 -6.31 18.02 28.09
C ASP A 255 -5.10 17.07 28.24
N TYR A 256 -5.05 16.00 27.43
CA TYR A 256 -3.97 15.00 27.42
C TYR A 256 -3.26 14.91 26.06
N LEU A 257 -2.04 14.37 26.08
CA LEU A 257 -1.17 14.04 24.93
C LEU A 257 -0.89 15.15 23.89
N ILE A 258 -1.22 16.41 24.21
CA ILE A 258 -0.92 17.55 23.34
C ILE A 258 0.59 17.71 23.12
N LYS A 259 0.97 17.85 21.86
CA LYS A 259 2.28 18.26 21.35
C LYS A 259 2.17 19.62 20.67
N ILE A 260 3.24 20.40 20.68
CA ILE A 260 3.39 21.69 20.00
C ILE A 260 4.49 21.58 18.93
N LEU A 261 4.25 22.13 17.75
CA LEU A 261 5.20 22.14 16.64
C LEU A 261 6.34 23.12 16.94
N CYS A 262 7.58 22.67 16.83
CA CYS A 262 8.78 23.47 17.06
C CYS A 262 9.76 23.37 15.88
N GLY A 263 10.50 24.44 15.62
CA GLY A 263 11.52 24.48 14.58
C GLY A 263 12.05 25.88 14.26
N PRO A 264 12.97 25.99 13.28
CA PRO A 264 13.47 27.26 12.78
C PRO A 264 12.37 27.96 11.97
N TRP A 265 11.94 29.14 12.41
CA TRP A 265 10.77 29.84 11.86
C TRP A 265 10.93 30.29 10.40
N ASP A 266 12.14 30.58 9.92
CA ASP A 266 12.43 30.84 8.50
C ASP A 266 12.20 29.61 7.60
N ARG A 267 12.02 28.46 8.26
CA ARG A 267 11.53 27.16 7.81
C ARG A 267 10.16 27.14 7.14
N PHE A 268 9.26 27.99 7.62
CA PHE A 268 7.83 27.75 7.44
C PHE A 268 7.16 28.87 6.66
N TYR A 269 6.31 28.49 5.73
CA TYR A 269 5.38 29.42 5.11
C TYR A 269 4.03 28.77 4.85
N TRP A 270 3.01 29.62 4.80
CA TRP A 270 1.64 29.26 4.49
C TRP A 270 1.42 29.41 2.98
N LEU A 271 0.97 28.34 2.34
CA LEU A 271 0.67 28.28 0.92
C LEU A 271 -0.85 28.35 0.72
N PRO A 272 -1.40 29.44 0.16
CA PRO A 272 -2.80 29.51 -0.24
C PRO A 272 -3.16 28.38 -1.21
N THR A 273 -4.22 27.66 -0.89
CA THR A 273 -4.71 26.52 -1.65
C THR A 273 -6.24 26.39 -1.53
N ASN A 274 -6.81 25.45 -2.26
CA ASN A 274 -8.21 25.08 -2.14
C ASN A 274 -8.40 23.59 -2.42
N ARG A 275 -9.61 23.10 -2.15
CA ARG A 275 -10.00 21.70 -2.37
C ARG A 275 -9.66 21.19 -3.78
N THR A 276 -9.86 21.99 -4.81
CA THR A 276 -9.60 21.61 -6.21
C THR A 276 -8.10 21.53 -6.51
N GLN A 277 -7.29 22.38 -5.89
CA GLN A 277 -5.82 22.32 -5.98
C GLN A 277 -5.25 21.14 -5.19
N LEU A 278 -5.80 20.84 -4.01
CA LEU A 278 -5.41 19.71 -3.15
C LEU A 278 -5.53 18.35 -3.87
N MET A 279 -6.54 18.19 -4.73
CA MET A 279 -6.79 16.98 -5.53
C MET A 279 -5.91 16.82 -6.77
N LYS A 280 -5.08 17.81 -7.14
CA LYS A 280 -4.19 17.71 -8.31
C LYS A 280 -2.90 16.99 -7.88
N PRO A 281 -2.53 15.84 -8.45
CA PRO A 281 -1.37 15.05 -8.01
C PRO A 281 -0.10 15.92 -7.86
N PHE A 282 0.24 16.61 -8.96
CA PHE A 282 1.46 17.41 -9.08
C PHE A 282 1.48 18.73 -8.30
N TYR A 283 0.36 19.22 -7.72
CA TYR A 283 0.37 20.53 -7.05
C TYR A 283 1.08 20.49 -5.69
N LEU A 284 1.12 19.33 -5.05
CA LEU A 284 1.60 19.17 -3.67
C LEU A 284 2.61 18.04 -3.47
N GLU A 285 2.73 17.10 -4.41
CA GLU A 285 3.67 15.97 -4.28
C GLU A 285 5.15 16.39 -4.27
N GLU A 286 5.48 17.57 -4.80
CA GLU A 286 6.83 18.15 -4.74
C GLU A 286 7.08 19.04 -3.51
N LYS A 287 6.06 19.33 -2.68
CA LYS A 287 6.19 20.24 -1.53
C LYS A 287 6.37 19.48 -0.22
N PRO A 288 7.33 19.87 0.65
CA PRO A 288 7.51 19.29 1.98
C PRO A 288 6.42 19.82 2.93
N LEU A 289 5.20 19.32 2.75
CA LEU A 289 4.05 19.65 3.59
C LEU A 289 4.29 19.16 5.01
N VAL A 290 3.91 19.99 5.99
CA VAL A 290 4.00 19.59 7.40
C VAL A 290 2.87 18.63 7.72
N ILE A 291 3.23 17.41 8.10
CA ILE A 291 2.29 16.38 8.54
C ILE A 291 1.72 16.80 9.90
N GLY A 292 0.41 17.00 9.94
CA GLY A 292 -0.35 17.33 11.14
C GLY A 292 -0.79 16.11 11.94
N GLY A 293 -0.80 14.95 11.31
CA GLY A 293 -1.22 13.69 11.92
C GLY A 293 -1.10 12.50 10.98
N GLU A 294 -1.12 11.30 11.55
CA GLU A 294 -1.42 10.07 10.82
C GLU A 294 -2.67 9.49 11.47
N GLU A 295 -3.76 9.54 10.70
CA GLU A 295 -5.09 9.10 11.12
C GLU A 295 -5.38 7.74 10.49
N ASP A 296 -6.37 7.01 11.00
CA ASP A 296 -6.80 5.68 10.47
C ASP A 296 -7.12 5.70 8.96
N MET A 297 -7.36 6.87 8.39
CA MET A 297 -7.70 7.10 6.98
C MET A 297 -6.53 7.70 6.16
N GLY A 298 -5.33 7.79 6.74
CA GLY A 298 -4.11 8.31 6.11
C GLY A 298 -3.56 9.57 6.77
N LYS A 299 -2.54 10.16 6.14
CA LYS A 299 -1.83 11.34 6.66
C LYS A 299 -2.67 12.61 6.48
N SER A 300 -2.81 13.36 7.55
CA SER A 300 -3.39 14.70 7.53
C SER A 300 -2.29 15.77 7.61
N PHE A 301 -2.54 16.92 6.97
CA PHE A 301 -1.59 18.03 6.89
C PHE A 301 -2.06 19.22 7.73
N ILE A 302 -1.16 20.11 8.11
CA ILE A 302 -1.51 21.28 8.92
C ILE A 302 -2.06 22.40 8.03
N GLY A 303 -3.27 22.85 8.34
CA GLY A 303 -3.95 23.94 7.65
C GLY A 303 -4.35 25.09 8.57
N ARG A 304 -4.67 26.23 7.96
CA ARG A 304 -5.35 27.34 8.64
C ARG A 304 -6.35 28.06 7.73
N ILE A 305 -7.27 28.77 8.36
CA ILE A 305 -8.19 29.73 7.73
C ILE A 305 -8.25 31.02 8.53
N GLU A 306 -8.65 32.12 7.89
CA GLU A 306 -9.14 33.30 8.59
C GLU A 306 -10.60 33.09 9.00
N CYS A 307 -10.91 33.41 10.25
CA CYS A 307 -12.21 33.30 10.90
C CYS A 307 -12.51 34.61 11.65
N GLU A 308 -13.76 34.86 12.10
CA GLU A 308 -14.16 36.14 12.73
C GLU A 308 -13.30 36.52 13.95
N PHE A 309 -12.73 35.52 14.63
CA PHE A 309 -11.92 35.67 15.84
C PHE A 309 -10.39 35.64 15.59
N GLY A 310 -9.96 35.68 14.33
CA GLY A 310 -8.54 35.70 13.92
C GLY A 310 -8.19 34.52 13.00
N VAL A 311 -7.02 33.91 13.18
CA VAL A 311 -6.69 32.66 12.50
C VAL A 311 -7.25 31.46 13.27
N CYS A 312 -7.79 30.47 12.56
CA CYS A 312 -8.19 29.17 13.09
C CYS A 312 -7.32 28.07 12.46
N ILE A 313 -6.68 27.21 13.28
CA ILE A 313 -5.76 26.13 12.82
C ILE A 313 -6.47 24.76 12.89
N GLY A 314 -6.17 23.87 11.95
CA GLY A 314 -6.79 22.55 11.86
C GLY A 314 -6.07 21.59 10.92
N LYS A 315 -6.73 20.48 10.59
CA LYS A 315 -6.23 19.44 9.69
C LYS A 315 -6.72 19.64 8.25
N ILE A 316 -5.93 19.16 7.30
CA ILE A 316 -6.28 19.06 5.89
C ILE A 316 -6.20 17.60 5.47
N LEU A 317 -7.28 17.09 4.89
CA LEU A 317 -7.36 15.74 4.33
C LEU A 317 -7.21 15.82 2.80
N LYS A 318 -6.17 15.19 2.23
CA LYS A 318 -5.93 15.15 0.77
C LYS A 318 -6.99 14.31 0.07
N ASP A 319 -7.25 13.11 0.57
CA ASP A 319 -8.10 12.13 -0.08
C ASP A 319 -9.53 12.13 0.50
N ASN A 320 -10.53 11.81 -0.33
CA ASN A 320 -11.89 11.64 0.17
C ASN A 320 -11.97 10.30 0.90
N CYS A 321 -12.32 10.32 2.18
CA CYS A 321 -12.58 9.11 2.95
C CYS A 321 -14.10 8.89 3.12
N PHE A 322 -14.50 7.77 3.74
CA PHE A 322 -15.92 7.36 3.86
C PHE A 322 -16.85 8.38 4.54
N ARG A 323 -16.32 9.37 5.26
CA ARG A 323 -17.12 10.38 5.98
C ARG A 323 -16.70 11.84 5.71
N HIS A 324 -15.44 12.08 5.35
CA HIS A 324 -14.92 13.42 5.11
C HIS A 324 -14.49 13.61 3.65
N LYS A 325 -14.80 14.79 3.12
CA LYS A 325 -14.41 15.24 1.78
C LYS A 325 -13.05 15.91 1.88
N SER A 326 -12.21 15.82 0.85
CA SER A 326 -10.93 16.52 0.86
C SER A 326 -11.08 18.02 1.16
N GLY A 327 -10.28 18.60 2.03
CA GLY A 327 -10.45 19.98 2.50
C GLY A 327 -9.92 20.26 3.90
N PHE A 328 -10.18 21.46 4.41
CA PHE A 328 -9.81 21.88 5.77
C PHE A 328 -10.92 21.56 6.77
N TYR A 329 -10.49 21.08 7.94
CA TYR A 329 -11.31 20.75 9.11
C TYR A 329 -10.64 21.29 10.38
N GLY A 330 -11.33 22.17 11.10
CA GLY A 330 -10.86 22.73 12.36
C GLY A 330 -12.00 22.88 13.37
N VAL A 331 -11.67 23.43 14.55
CA VAL A 331 -12.64 23.81 15.57
C VAL A 331 -12.48 25.31 15.85
N GLY A 332 -13.57 26.05 15.87
CA GLY A 332 -13.60 27.45 16.27
C GLY A 332 -13.52 27.61 17.79
N ARG A 333 -13.19 28.81 18.25
CA ARG A 333 -13.06 29.15 19.68
C ARG A 333 -14.36 29.06 20.48
N ASP A 334 -15.49 29.05 19.77
CA ASP A 334 -16.83 28.79 20.27
C ASP A 334 -17.12 27.29 20.45
N GLY A 335 -16.18 26.41 20.12
CA GLY A 335 -16.34 24.97 20.14
C GLY A 335 -17.16 24.43 18.97
N ASN A 336 -17.37 25.21 17.90
CA ASN A 336 -18.07 24.75 16.69
C ASN A 336 -17.11 24.19 15.64
N GLU A 337 -17.61 23.27 14.81
CA GLU A 337 -16.87 22.73 13.67
C GLU A 337 -16.68 23.78 12.55
N LEU A 338 -15.47 23.89 12.02
CA LEU A 338 -15.13 24.75 10.88
C LEU A 338 -14.68 23.89 9.70
N ILE A 339 -15.42 23.95 8.60
CA ILE A 339 -15.07 23.29 7.32
C ILE A 339 -14.86 24.37 6.26
N ALA A 340 -13.74 24.31 5.54
CA ALA A 340 -13.44 25.27 4.49
C ALA A 340 -12.95 24.60 3.19
N HIS A 341 -13.31 25.22 2.06
CA HIS A 341 -12.88 24.80 0.73
C HIS A 341 -11.69 25.60 0.20
N SER A 342 -11.40 26.76 0.77
CA SER A 342 -10.19 27.56 0.56
C SER A 342 -9.50 27.75 1.91
N PHE A 343 -8.19 27.55 1.95
CA PHE A 343 -7.40 27.50 3.18
C PHE A 343 -5.91 27.65 2.83
N GLU A 344 -5.07 27.89 3.82
CA GLU A 344 -3.62 27.82 3.63
C GLU A 344 -3.07 26.52 4.21
N ILE A 345 -2.11 25.90 3.53
CA ILE A 345 -1.40 24.69 3.99
C ILE A 345 0.04 25.03 4.41
N LEU A 346 0.52 24.40 5.47
CA LEU A 346 1.86 24.66 6.01
C LEU A 346 2.94 23.88 5.26
N VAL A 347 3.98 24.59 4.78
CA VAL A 347 5.14 24.02 4.07
C VAL A 347 6.41 24.24 4.89
N ASN A 348 7.26 23.21 5.03
CA ASN A 348 8.59 23.28 5.64
C ASN A 348 9.69 23.40 4.55
N GLU A 349 9.81 24.57 3.96
CA GLU A 349 10.82 24.89 2.95
C GLU A 349 11.30 26.32 3.18
N LYS A 350 12.63 26.51 3.22
CA LYS A 350 13.22 27.80 3.56
C LYS A 350 12.83 28.85 2.52
N LYS A 351 12.10 29.88 2.94
CA LYS A 351 11.73 30.99 2.07
C LYS A 351 12.98 31.80 1.72
N GLU A 352 13.38 31.82 0.45
CA GLU A 352 14.55 32.60 0.04
C GLU A 352 14.29 34.10 0.31
N PRO A 353 15.22 34.82 1.00
CA PRO A 353 14.91 36.09 1.63
C PRO A 353 14.88 37.31 0.69
N ASN A 354 14.98 37.12 -0.63
CA ASN A 354 15.02 38.21 -1.61
C ASN A 354 13.90 38.10 -2.64
N GLY A 355 13.02 39.09 -2.66
CA GLY A 355 12.12 39.36 -3.77
C GLY A 355 10.65 39.07 -3.46
N SER A 356 9.80 40.04 -3.83
CA SER A 356 8.35 39.85 -4.01
C SER A 356 8.04 39.12 -5.32
N GLU A 357 8.87 38.14 -5.68
CA GLU A 357 8.55 37.16 -6.71
C GLU A 357 7.97 35.94 -6.02
N ILE A 358 6.81 35.51 -6.52
CA ILE A 358 6.28 34.18 -6.23
C ILE A 358 7.39 33.20 -6.63
N ILE A 359 7.91 32.42 -5.67
CA ILE A 359 8.75 31.26 -5.98
C ILE A 359 7.84 30.26 -6.68
N LEU A 360 7.70 30.46 -7.99
CA LEU A 360 7.25 29.44 -8.89
C LEU A 360 8.16 28.25 -8.65
N VAL A 361 7.52 27.12 -8.32
CA VAL A 361 8.13 25.80 -8.47
C VAL A 361 8.89 25.82 -9.80
N LYS A 362 10.12 25.32 -9.77
CA LYS A 362 10.99 25.25 -10.94
C LYS A 362 10.43 24.21 -11.90
N SER A 363 9.34 24.59 -12.55
CA SER A 363 8.66 23.84 -13.59
C SER A 363 9.70 23.40 -14.60
N THR A 364 9.51 22.22 -15.16
CA THR A 364 10.29 21.78 -16.32
C THR A 364 10.12 22.70 -17.53
N THR A 365 9.14 23.61 -17.48
CA THR A 365 8.96 24.75 -18.37
C THR A 365 9.60 26.03 -17.81
N ASP A 366 10.37 26.73 -18.62
CA ASP A 366 10.98 28.02 -18.31
C ASP A 366 10.06 29.23 -18.57
N TYR A 367 8.74 29.00 -18.63
CA TYR A 367 7.71 30.02 -18.68
C TYR A 367 6.87 30.06 -17.40
N TYR A 368 6.25 31.22 -17.15
CA TYR A 368 5.37 31.42 -16.00
C TYR A 368 4.20 32.37 -16.29
N TRP A 369 3.22 32.35 -15.40
CA TRP A 369 2.04 33.23 -15.45
C TRP A 369 2.07 34.20 -14.27
N ARG A 370 2.16 35.49 -14.56
CA ARG A 370 2.20 36.59 -13.58
C ARG A 370 0.87 37.34 -13.59
N ASP A 371 0.43 37.88 -12.45
CA ASP A 371 -0.75 38.76 -12.40
C ASP A 371 -0.55 40.03 -13.26
N TYR A 372 -1.59 40.45 -13.96
CA TYR A 372 -1.56 41.55 -14.92
C TYR A 372 -2.20 42.82 -14.34
N ASP A 373 -1.36 43.67 -13.75
CA ASP A 373 -1.77 44.93 -13.11
C ASP A 373 -1.81 46.10 -14.11
N GLU A 374 -2.35 45.89 -15.32
CA GLU A 374 -2.32 46.81 -16.47
C GLU A 374 -0.91 47.22 -17.00
N VAL A 375 0.16 46.81 -16.32
CA VAL A 375 1.55 46.98 -16.73
C VAL A 375 2.04 45.73 -17.44
N ILE A 376 2.62 45.90 -18.63
CA ILE A 376 3.24 44.81 -19.40
C ILE A 376 4.67 44.55 -18.88
N PRO A 377 4.99 43.33 -18.39
CA PRO A 377 6.35 42.95 -18.02
C PRO A 377 7.31 42.96 -19.22
N GLU A 378 8.61 43.19 -18.96
CA GLU A 378 9.63 43.21 -20.03
C GLU A 378 9.78 41.84 -20.71
N ASP A 379 9.62 40.75 -19.96
CA ASP A 379 9.67 39.37 -20.43
C ASP A 379 8.30 38.80 -20.85
N ALA A 380 7.27 39.65 -21.00
CA ALA A 380 5.97 39.24 -21.51
C ALA A 380 6.07 38.69 -22.94
N ILE A 381 5.34 37.59 -23.20
CA ILE A 381 5.35 36.91 -24.49
C ILE A 381 4.35 37.57 -25.45
N VAL A 382 4.89 38.16 -26.51
CA VAL A 382 4.12 38.74 -27.61
C VAL A 382 3.50 37.60 -28.43
N GLY A 383 2.18 37.47 -28.38
CA GLY A 383 1.46 36.50 -29.19
C GLY A 383 1.37 36.89 -30.67
N GLY A 384 1.38 38.19 -30.96
CA GLY A 384 1.54 38.75 -32.31
C GLY A 384 1.33 40.26 -32.32
N HIS A 385 0.84 40.79 -33.45
CA HIS A 385 0.59 42.22 -33.61
C HIS A 385 -0.81 42.48 -34.17
N ASP A 386 -1.38 43.63 -33.83
CA ASP A 386 -2.65 44.11 -34.39
C ASP A 386 -2.47 44.71 -35.79
N ASN A 387 -3.57 45.11 -36.42
CA ASN A 387 -3.57 45.74 -37.74
C ASN A 387 -2.92 47.14 -37.78
N HIS A 388 -2.43 47.66 -36.65
CA HIS A 388 -1.64 48.89 -36.52
C HIS A 388 -0.20 48.60 -36.06
N ASP A 389 0.26 47.35 -36.18
CA ASP A 389 1.58 46.87 -35.75
C ASP A 389 1.85 47.03 -34.23
N LYS A 390 0.78 47.09 -33.41
CA LYS A 390 0.92 47.12 -31.95
C LYS A 390 0.99 45.70 -31.39
N PRO A 391 1.88 45.41 -30.42
CA PRO A 391 2.02 44.08 -29.84
C PRO A 391 0.77 43.66 -29.07
N ILE A 392 0.38 42.41 -29.29
CA ILE A 392 -0.69 41.70 -28.60
C ILE A 392 -0.05 40.65 -27.69
N TYR A 393 -0.45 40.60 -26.43
CA TYR A 393 0.12 39.71 -25.42
C TYR A 393 -0.83 38.56 -25.06
N ILE A 394 -0.26 37.45 -24.61
CA ILE A 394 -1.01 36.26 -24.22
C ILE A 394 -1.42 36.39 -22.75
N GLY A 395 -2.73 36.35 -22.48
CA GLY A 395 -3.27 36.31 -21.13
C GLY A 395 -4.02 35.02 -20.81
N GLN A 396 -4.35 34.85 -19.54
CA GLN A 396 -5.42 33.97 -19.07
C GLN A 396 -6.20 34.67 -17.96
N SER A 397 -7.49 34.36 -17.79
CA SER A 397 -8.34 34.90 -16.73
C SER A 397 -9.06 33.78 -16.01
N TYR A 398 -9.11 33.82 -14.67
CA TYR A 398 -9.97 32.89 -13.94
C TYR A 398 -11.44 33.26 -14.11
N ILE A 399 -12.25 32.32 -14.57
CA ILE A 399 -13.69 32.43 -14.70
C ILE A 399 -14.32 31.35 -13.82
N LYS A 400 -15.23 31.76 -12.95
CA LYS A 400 -15.96 30.84 -12.09
C LYS A 400 -16.71 29.81 -12.94
N ASP A 401 -16.65 28.54 -12.51
CA ASP A 401 -17.28 27.38 -13.14
C ASP A 401 -16.68 26.95 -14.51
N GLU A 402 -15.62 27.62 -15.03
CA GLU A 402 -14.86 27.19 -16.24
C GLU A 402 -13.32 27.23 -16.11
N GLY A 403 -12.76 27.68 -14.97
CA GLY A 403 -11.32 27.69 -14.72
C GLY A 403 -10.56 28.86 -15.36
N PHE A 404 -9.27 28.69 -15.65
CA PHE A 404 -8.40 29.74 -16.20
C PHE A 404 -8.44 29.77 -17.73
N VAL A 405 -9.23 30.65 -18.36
CA VAL A 405 -9.41 30.70 -19.82
C VAL A 405 -8.39 31.62 -20.50
N VAL A 406 -7.81 31.21 -21.63
CA VAL A 406 -6.90 32.05 -22.46
C VAL A 406 -7.63 33.30 -22.98
N ILE A 407 -6.96 34.46 -22.91
CA ILE A 407 -7.47 35.75 -23.41
C ILE A 407 -6.42 36.50 -24.24
N GLU A 408 -6.88 37.43 -25.08
CA GLU A 408 -6.04 38.43 -25.73
C GLU A 408 -5.80 39.62 -24.78
N ILE A 409 -4.54 39.96 -24.46
CA ILE A 409 -4.19 41.20 -23.75
C ILE A 409 -3.75 42.26 -24.76
N ASN A 410 -4.56 43.31 -24.88
CA ASN A 410 -4.33 44.43 -25.78
C ASN A 410 -4.36 45.74 -24.95
N PRO A 411 -3.20 46.37 -24.64
CA PRO A 411 -3.13 47.46 -23.66
C PRO A 411 -4.10 48.63 -23.95
N GLY A 412 -4.93 48.96 -22.96
CA GLY A 412 -5.94 50.01 -23.06
C GLY A 412 -7.22 49.62 -23.82
N ARG A 413 -7.52 48.32 -23.99
CA ARG A 413 -8.79 47.82 -24.54
C ARG A 413 -9.50 46.89 -23.55
N THR A 414 -10.82 46.74 -23.72
CA THR A 414 -11.63 45.72 -23.05
C THR A 414 -11.09 44.33 -23.36
N LEU A 415 -11.00 43.49 -22.34
CA LEU A 415 -10.51 42.12 -22.45
C LEU A 415 -11.69 41.14 -22.53
N TYR A 416 -11.60 40.19 -23.45
CA TYR A 416 -12.65 39.20 -23.71
C TYR A 416 -12.14 37.77 -23.55
N ALA A 417 -12.96 36.91 -22.98
CA ALA A 417 -12.73 35.47 -22.89
C ALA A 417 -13.78 34.68 -23.70
N HIS A 418 -13.32 33.63 -24.40
CA HIS A 418 -14.17 32.76 -25.20
C HIS A 418 -14.88 31.71 -24.32
N MET A 419 -16.18 31.86 -24.12
CA MET A 419 -17.03 30.91 -23.40
C MET A 419 -18.07 30.24 -24.34
N ASN A 420 -19.35 30.23 -23.98
CA ASN A 420 -20.48 29.97 -24.91
C ASN A 420 -21.16 31.28 -25.38
N ASN A 421 -20.64 32.41 -24.89
CA ASN A 421 -20.81 33.77 -25.39
C ASN A 421 -19.52 34.53 -24.97
N PRO A 422 -19.11 35.59 -25.67
CA PRO A 422 -18.01 36.46 -25.23
C PRO A 422 -18.28 37.03 -23.83
N LEU A 423 -17.33 36.85 -22.91
CA LEU A 423 -17.38 37.43 -21.56
C LEU A 423 -16.33 38.53 -21.42
N VAL A 424 -16.74 39.72 -20.97
CA VAL A 424 -15.81 40.77 -20.53
C VAL A 424 -15.14 40.33 -19.24
N VAL A 425 -13.81 40.36 -19.19
CA VAL A 425 -13.03 40.01 -18.00
C VAL A 425 -12.30 41.22 -17.44
N GLU A 426 -12.52 41.49 -16.15
CA GLU A 426 -11.98 42.67 -15.44
C GLU A 426 -11.11 42.28 -14.24
N ASN A 427 -11.05 41.00 -13.87
CA ASN A 427 -10.43 40.53 -12.63
C ASN A 427 -9.72 39.17 -12.83
N TYR A 428 -8.73 38.87 -11.99
CA TYR A 428 -7.96 37.61 -11.99
C TYR A 428 -7.23 37.31 -13.30
N ILE A 429 -6.77 38.37 -13.98
CA ILE A 429 -6.03 38.27 -15.24
C ILE A 429 -4.55 38.02 -14.95
N LYS A 430 -3.96 37.08 -15.69
CA LYS A 430 -2.52 36.80 -15.70
C LYS A 430 -1.96 36.92 -17.11
N ILE A 431 -0.71 37.33 -17.23
CA ILE A 431 0.06 37.46 -18.48
C ILE A 431 1.18 36.42 -18.54
N LEU A 432 1.39 35.84 -19.72
CA LEU A 432 2.43 34.84 -19.98
C LEU A 432 3.79 35.53 -20.11
N CYS A 433 4.78 35.08 -19.34
CA CYS A 433 6.13 35.64 -19.27
C CYS A 433 7.20 34.54 -19.40
N GLY A 434 8.37 34.88 -19.94
CA GLY A 434 9.52 33.97 -20.04
C GLY A 434 10.57 34.37 -21.09
N PRO A 435 11.61 33.54 -21.32
CA PRO A 435 12.66 33.80 -22.31
C PRO A 435 12.10 33.77 -23.73
N ARG A 436 12.03 34.94 -24.39
CA ARG A 436 11.38 35.09 -25.70
C ARG A 436 11.96 34.19 -26.81
N ASP A 437 13.22 33.76 -26.70
CA ASP A 437 13.89 32.85 -27.65
C ASP A 437 13.50 31.37 -27.48
N HIS A 438 12.72 31.04 -26.44
CA HIS A 438 12.22 29.68 -26.19
C HIS A 438 10.81 29.45 -26.76
N PHE A 439 10.12 30.50 -27.20
CA PHE A 439 8.78 30.38 -27.75
C PHE A 439 8.78 30.44 -29.26
N TYR A 440 8.04 29.54 -29.88
CA TYR A 440 7.69 29.68 -31.29
C TYR A 440 6.28 29.16 -31.57
N TRP A 441 5.71 29.70 -32.64
CA TRP A 441 4.40 29.32 -33.13
C TRP A 441 4.54 28.21 -34.16
N LEU A 442 3.85 27.09 -33.93
CA LEU A 442 3.84 25.92 -34.80
C LEU A 442 2.53 25.90 -35.61
N PRO A 443 2.58 26.14 -36.94
CA PRO A 443 1.42 25.96 -37.80
C PRO A 443 0.93 24.52 -37.76
N THR A 444 -0.34 24.32 -37.45
CA THR A 444 -0.93 23.01 -37.30
C THR A 444 -2.42 23.03 -37.71
N ASN A 445 -3.06 21.88 -37.61
CA ASN A 445 -4.51 21.76 -37.77
C ASN A 445 -5.04 20.72 -36.79
N ARG A 446 -6.37 20.62 -36.71
CA ARG A 446 -7.08 19.67 -35.84
C ARG A 446 -6.55 18.22 -35.89
N THR A 447 -6.13 17.74 -37.06
CA THR A 447 -5.60 16.38 -37.25
C THR A 447 -4.14 16.26 -36.83
N GLN A 448 -3.31 17.27 -37.10
CA GLN A 448 -1.89 17.30 -36.74
C GLN A 448 -1.67 17.54 -35.24
N LEU A 449 -2.49 18.41 -34.62
CA LEU A 449 -2.48 18.68 -33.18
C LEU A 449 -2.49 17.38 -32.36
N MET A 450 -3.32 16.41 -32.76
CA MET A 450 -3.39 15.12 -32.08
C MET A 450 -2.07 14.35 -32.11
N ARG A 451 -1.28 14.42 -33.19
CA ARG A 451 0.05 13.77 -33.22
C ARG A 451 1.00 14.39 -32.22
N HIS A 452 1.09 15.72 -32.21
CA HIS A 452 1.94 16.46 -31.28
C HIS A 452 1.54 16.22 -29.80
N LEU A 453 0.26 15.96 -29.53
CA LEU A 453 -0.30 15.72 -28.19
C LEU A 453 -0.35 14.26 -27.71
N TYR A 454 -0.30 13.26 -28.60
CA TYR A 454 -0.31 11.84 -28.23
C TYR A 454 1.08 11.21 -28.16
N LEU A 455 2.07 11.82 -28.80
CA LEU A 455 3.45 11.34 -28.85
C LEU A 455 4.41 12.16 -27.97
N ASP A 456 3.88 13.14 -27.22
CA ASP A 456 4.63 14.14 -26.44
C ASP A 456 5.80 14.79 -27.24
N GLU A 457 5.62 14.91 -28.56
CA GLU A 457 6.65 15.40 -29.50
C GLU A 457 7.10 16.84 -29.21
N LYS A 458 6.21 17.66 -28.62
CA LYS A 458 6.44 19.09 -28.41
C LYS A 458 5.88 19.60 -27.07
N PRO A 459 6.67 20.40 -26.32
CA PRO A 459 6.21 21.04 -25.09
C PRO A 459 5.28 22.22 -25.42
N LEU A 460 4.00 21.93 -25.64
CA LEU A 460 2.99 22.95 -25.93
C LEU A 460 2.66 23.78 -24.69
N VAL A 461 2.51 25.10 -24.85
CA VAL A 461 2.19 26.00 -23.72
C VAL A 461 0.76 25.79 -23.26
N ILE A 462 0.62 25.39 -22.00
CA ILE A 462 -0.68 25.23 -21.34
C ILE A 462 -1.26 26.62 -21.06
N GLY A 463 -2.39 26.91 -21.71
CA GLY A 463 -3.16 28.14 -21.58
C GLY A 463 -4.21 28.10 -20.47
N GLY A 464 -4.42 26.93 -19.83
CA GLY A 464 -5.36 26.78 -18.73
C GLY A 464 -5.99 25.39 -18.61
N HIS A 465 -7.11 25.31 -17.90
CA HIS A 465 -7.87 24.08 -17.67
C HIS A 465 -9.37 24.35 -17.41
N GLU A 466 -10.25 23.48 -17.92
CA GLU A 466 -11.69 23.50 -17.57
C GLU A 466 -11.88 22.91 -16.15
N ASP A 467 -13.04 23.15 -15.54
CA ASP A 467 -13.41 22.67 -14.18
C ASP A 467 -13.27 21.15 -13.98
N ARG A 468 -13.28 20.37 -15.07
CA ARG A 468 -13.07 18.91 -15.07
C ARG A 468 -11.61 18.48 -15.18
N GLY A 469 -10.67 19.42 -15.20
CA GLY A 469 -9.23 19.17 -15.33
C GLY A 469 -8.72 19.03 -16.77
N GLU A 470 -9.58 19.11 -17.79
CA GLU A 470 -9.15 19.12 -19.19
C GLU A 470 -8.29 20.36 -19.48
N LYS A 471 -7.03 20.13 -19.87
CA LYS A 471 -6.08 21.20 -20.24
C LYS A 471 -6.37 21.73 -21.64
N TYR A 472 -6.20 23.04 -21.82
CA TYR A 472 -6.17 23.67 -23.15
C TYR A 472 -4.88 24.46 -23.37
N PHE A 473 -4.54 24.63 -24.63
CA PHE A 473 -3.26 25.18 -25.08
C PHE A 473 -3.43 26.57 -25.69
N VAL A 474 -2.38 27.38 -25.68
CA VAL A 474 -2.39 28.71 -26.28
C VAL A 474 -2.31 28.58 -27.81
N GLY A 475 -3.30 29.14 -28.51
CA GLY A 475 -3.37 29.19 -29.96
C GLY A 475 -3.49 30.60 -30.52
N ARG A 476 -3.27 30.74 -31.82
CA ARG A 476 -3.60 31.96 -32.58
C ARG A 476 -4.06 31.68 -34.00
N ILE A 477 -4.79 32.63 -34.57
CA ILE A 477 -5.18 32.69 -35.98
C ILE A 477 -5.03 34.10 -36.54
N ASN A 478 -4.85 34.22 -37.85
CA ASN A 478 -5.12 35.48 -38.55
C ASN A 478 -6.63 35.59 -38.83
N CYS A 479 -7.22 36.73 -38.48
CA CYS A 479 -8.56 37.14 -38.86
C CYS A 479 -8.50 38.50 -39.58
N ASP A 480 -9.63 38.99 -40.09
CA ASP A 480 -9.69 40.21 -40.91
C ASP A 480 -9.20 41.48 -40.19
N PHE A 481 -9.15 41.46 -38.85
CA PHE A 481 -8.72 42.58 -38.00
C PHE A 481 -7.28 42.42 -37.44
N GLY A 482 -6.52 41.44 -37.94
CA GLY A 482 -5.16 41.13 -37.53
C GLY A 482 -5.06 39.75 -36.87
N LEU A 483 -4.09 39.57 -35.97
CA LEU A 483 -4.02 38.34 -35.20
C LEU A 483 -5.07 38.32 -34.07
N CYS A 484 -5.65 37.14 -33.81
CA CYS A 484 -6.44 36.82 -32.60
C CYS A 484 -5.79 35.66 -31.84
N ILE A 485 -5.76 35.76 -30.50
CA ILE A 485 -5.27 34.74 -29.56
C ILE A 485 -6.46 34.01 -28.92
N GLY A 486 -6.33 32.71 -28.68
CA GLY A 486 -7.41 31.90 -28.11
C GLY A 486 -6.94 30.56 -27.53
N LYS A 487 -7.90 29.75 -27.06
CA LYS A 487 -7.67 28.40 -26.52
C LYS A 487 -7.79 27.33 -27.60
N ILE A 488 -6.96 26.29 -27.50
CA ILE A 488 -7.03 25.09 -28.33
C ILE A 488 -7.50 23.91 -27.46
N LEU A 489 -8.58 23.24 -27.88
CA LEU A 489 -9.13 22.05 -27.23
C LEU A 489 -8.56 20.77 -27.86
N ARG A 490 -7.95 19.90 -27.03
CA ARG A 490 -7.41 18.58 -27.44
C ARG A 490 -8.51 17.63 -27.89
N THR A 491 -9.44 17.37 -26.99
CA THR A 491 -10.60 16.52 -27.16
C THR A 491 -11.82 17.39 -27.38
N GLY A 492 -12.70 16.97 -28.28
CA GLY A 492 -14.04 17.53 -28.28
C GLY A 492 -14.77 17.00 -27.05
N SER A 493 -14.97 17.84 -26.03
CA SER A 493 -15.96 17.54 -24.99
C SER A 493 -17.34 17.37 -25.65
N PHE A 494 -18.31 16.75 -24.96
CA PHE A 494 -19.62 16.35 -25.54
C PHE A 494 -20.43 17.48 -26.25
N ARG A 495 -19.97 18.73 -26.20
CA ARG A 495 -20.58 19.93 -26.81
C ARG A 495 -19.67 20.73 -27.75
N ARG A 496 -18.35 20.49 -27.80
CA ARG A 496 -17.39 21.25 -28.62
C ARG A 496 -16.55 20.30 -29.49
N LYS A 497 -16.00 20.79 -30.60
CA LYS A 497 -15.05 20.02 -31.43
C LYS A 497 -13.63 20.32 -30.92
N SER A 498 -12.65 19.46 -31.23
CA SER A 498 -11.25 19.85 -31.07
C SER A 498 -10.88 20.89 -32.13
N GLY A 499 -10.06 21.88 -31.79
CA GLY A 499 -9.77 23.03 -32.66
C GLY A 499 -9.46 24.31 -31.88
N PHE A 500 -9.31 25.42 -32.59
CA PHE A 500 -9.11 26.75 -32.02
C PHE A 500 -10.44 27.44 -31.68
N TYR A 501 -10.46 28.15 -30.55
CA TYR A 501 -11.57 28.95 -30.03
C TYR A 501 -11.03 30.27 -29.43
N GLY A 502 -11.40 31.41 -30.01
CA GLY A 502 -10.94 32.74 -29.57
C GLY A 502 -12.01 33.82 -29.82
N VAL A 503 -11.84 35.01 -29.26
CA VAL A 503 -12.76 36.14 -29.50
C VAL A 503 -12.03 37.22 -30.29
N ASP A 504 -12.69 37.83 -31.26
CA ASP A 504 -12.18 39.05 -31.90
C ASP A 504 -12.36 40.30 -31.00
N ARG A 505 -11.94 41.46 -31.49
CA ARG A 505 -11.95 42.72 -30.72
C ARG A 505 -13.33 43.35 -30.57
N ASP A 506 -14.29 42.95 -31.39
CA ASP A 506 -15.67 43.42 -31.35
C ASP A 506 -16.56 42.49 -30.51
N GLY A 507 -15.99 41.38 -30.01
CA GLY A 507 -16.72 40.38 -29.24
C GLY A 507 -17.40 39.33 -30.12
N HIS A 508 -16.85 38.95 -31.28
CA HIS A 508 -17.35 37.80 -32.03
C HIS A 508 -16.54 36.54 -31.71
N GLU A 509 -17.23 35.41 -31.54
CA GLU A 509 -16.58 34.10 -31.39
C GLU A 509 -15.97 33.63 -32.71
N LEU A 510 -14.67 33.32 -32.68
CA LEU A 510 -13.91 32.78 -33.80
C LEU A 510 -13.55 31.32 -33.53
N THR A 511 -13.76 30.47 -34.54
CA THR A 511 -13.33 29.07 -34.53
C THR A 511 -12.56 28.72 -35.79
N ALA A 512 -11.57 27.84 -35.69
CA ALA A 512 -10.76 27.43 -36.83
C ALA A 512 -10.24 25.99 -36.70
N ASP A 513 -10.25 25.26 -37.83
CA ASP A 513 -9.64 23.93 -37.96
C ASP A 513 -8.13 23.98 -38.25
N SER A 514 -7.61 25.13 -38.71
CA SER A 514 -6.18 25.39 -38.95
C SER A 514 -5.76 26.65 -38.18
N PHE A 515 -4.66 26.55 -37.45
CA PHE A 515 -4.22 27.55 -36.47
C PHE A 515 -2.73 27.34 -36.15
N GLU A 516 -2.12 28.29 -35.47
CA GLU A 516 -0.80 28.08 -34.86
C GLU A 516 -0.96 27.77 -33.37
N VAL A 517 -0.18 26.81 -32.86
CA VAL A 517 -0.08 26.50 -31.42
C VAL A 517 1.26 26.96 -30.87
N LEU A 518 1.27 27.46 -29.63
CA LEU A 518 2.48 27.95 -28.99
C LEU A 518 3.29 26.78 -28.39
N VAL A 519 4.56 26.70 -28.77
CA VAL A 519 5.54 25.72 -28.25
C VAL A 519 6.57 26.45 -27.40
N ASN A 520 6.96 25.85 -26.27
CA ASN A 520 8.03 26.32 -25.40
C ASN A 520 9.24 25.38 -25.43
N GLU A 521 10.09 25.54 -26.44
CA GLU A 521 11.28 24.74 -26.71
C GLU A 521 12.38 25.68 -27.21
N LYS A 522 13.53 25.71 -26.51
CA LYS A 522 14.68 26.52 -26.93
C LYS A 522 15.12 26.10 -28.33
N LYS A 523 14.86 26.97 -29.31
CA LYS A 523 15.20 26.73 -30.70
C LYS A 523 16.72 26.82 -30.87
N ASP A 524 17.40 25.68 -31.06
CA ASP A 524 18.82 25.70 -31.41
C ASP A 524 19.01 26.52 -32.70
N PRO A 525 19.73 27.66 -32.67
CA PRO A 525 19.91 28.51 -33.83
C PRO A 525 20.67 27.82 -34.98
N ASN A 526 21.33 26.68 -34.72
CA ASN A 526 22.06 25.91 -35.73
C ASN A 526 21.31 24.68 -36.27
N GLY A 527 20.13 24.33 -35.73
CA GLY A 527 19.33 23.19 -36.19
C GLY A 527 20.00 21.83 -36.01
N SER A 528 20.93 21.70 -35.06
CA SER A 528 21.57 20.43 -34.72
C SER A 528 20.77 19.69 -33.66
N GLU A 529 20.26 18.50 -34.00
CA GLU A 529 19.67 17.59 -33.01
C GLU A 529 20.65 17.36 -31.85
N MET A 530 20.21 17.71 -30.65
CA MET A 530 21.06 17.72 -29.46
C MET A 530 21.33 16.28 -29.01
N TYR A 531 22.44 15.70 -29.49
CA TYR A 531 22.92 14.37 -29.11
C TYR A 531 23.18 14.30 -27.60
N LEU A 532 22.18 13.80 -26.86
CA LEU A 532 22.32 13.49 -25.45
C LEU A 532 23.41 12.41 -25.27
N ASN A 533 24.31 12.64 -24.31
CA ASN A 533 25.54 11.87 -24.09
C ASN A 533 25.36 10.36 -24.30
N THR A 534 25.94 9.84 -25.39
CA THR A 534 25.62 8.50 -25.91
C THR A 534 25.91 7.37 -24.92
N LYS A 535 26.86 7.54 -23.99
CA LYS A 535 27.16 6.51 -22.98
C LYS A 535 26.06 6.34 -21.92
N THR A 536 25.48 7.43 -21.42
CA THR A 536 24.39 7.35 -20.43
C THR A 536 23.08 6.91 -21.09
N MET A 537 22.79 7.37 -22.31
CA MET A 537 21.67 6.84 -23.09
C MET A 537 21.83 5.35 -23.40
N SER A 538 23.00 4.87 -23.83
CA SER A 538 23.21 3.45 -24.07
C SER A 538 22.99 2.58 -22.82
N THR A 539 23.39 3.04 -21.62
CA THR A 539 23.14 2.27 -20.39
C THR A 539 21.67 2.27 -19.99
N LEU A 540 21.00 3.43 -20.01
CA LEU A 540 19.56 3.52 -19.72
C LEU A 540 18.72 2.74 -20.72
N VAL A 541 19.03 2.83 -22.03
CA VAL A 541 18.36 2.07 -23.09
C VAL A 541 18.62 0.58 -22.94
N LEU A 542 19.85 0.13 -22.59
CA LEU A 542 20.09 -1.29 -22.32
C LEU A 542 19.30 -1.77 -21.10
N SER A 543 19.22 -0.97 -20.04
CA SER A 543 18.45 -1.28 -18.83
C SER A 543 16.95 -1.34 -19.11
N LEU A 544 16.41 -0.40 -19.89
CA LEU A 544 15.00 -0.42 -20.32
C LEU A 544 14.72 -1.61 -21.23
N ILE A 545 15.60 -1.93 -22.18
CA ILE A 545 15.47 -3.10 -23.05
C ILE A 545 15.54 -4.38 -22.23
N LEU A 546 16.45 -4.50 -21.26
CA LEU A 546 16.52 -5.65 -20.36
C LEU A 546 15.25 -5.79 -19.53
N PHE A 547 14.76 -4.70 -18.92
CA PHE A 547 13.54 -4.69 -18.13
C PHE A 547 12.29 -5.02 -18.96
N ALA A 548 12.13 -4.38 -20.12
CA ALA A 548 11.06 -4.67 -21.06
C ALA A 548 11.16 -6.11 -21.61
N SER A 549 12.36 -6.63 -21.85
CA SER A 549 12.58 -8.02 -22.25
C SER A 549 12.21 -8.99 -21.14
N THR A 550 12.52 -8.71 -19.87
CA THR A 550 12.12 -9.56 -18.75
C THR A 550 10.61 -9.53 -18.53
N GLN A 551 9.96 -8.36 -18.60
CA GLN A 551 8.50 -8.27 -18.49
C GLN A 551 7.80 -8.90 -19.70
N ALA A 552 8.36 -8.77 -20.91
CA ALA A 552 7.88 -9.49 -22.09
C ALA A 552 8.05 -11.01 -21.93
N LEU A 553 9.16 -11.51 -21.38
CA LEU A 553 9.38 -12.95 -21.17
C LEU A 553 8.49 -13.54 -20.06
N ILE A 554 8.16 -12.73 -19.05
CA ILE A 554 7.22 -13.09 -17.98
C ILE A 554 5.78 -13.09 -18.51
N ASN A 555 5.40 -12.11 -19.34
CA ASN A 555 4.08 -12.04 -19.96
C ASN A 555 3.90 -13.01 -21.16
N SER A 556 4.96 -13.41 -21.87
CA SER A 556 4.89 -14.35 -23.01
C SER A 556 4.69 -15.81 -22.60
N LYS A 557 4.23 -16.04 -21.38
CA LYS A 557 4.01 -17.38 -20.80
C LYS A 557 2.53 -17.68 -20.53
N LYS A 558 1.61 -16.85 -21.04
CA LYS A 558 0.19 -17.19 -21.14
C LYS A 558 -0.07 -17.84 -22.50
N ASP A 559 -0.48 -19.11 -22.49
CA ASP A 559 -0.80 -19.88 -23.71
C ASP A 559 -2.17 -19.52 -24.32
N TYR A 560 -2.70 -18.34 -24.00
CA TYR A 560 -3.93 -17.76 -24.53
C TYR A 560 -3.78 -16.27 -24.77
N TYR A 561 -4.63 -15.72 -25.63
CA TYR A 561 -4.70 -14.31 -25.93
C TYR A 561 -6.13 -13.91 -26.36
N TRP A 562 -6.39 -12.60 -26.35
CA TRP A 562 -7.68 -12.02 -26.73
C TRP A 562 -7.57 -11.38 -28.11
N ARG A 563 -8.34 -11.85 -29.09
CA ARG A 563 -8.40 -11.29 -30.45
C ARG A 563 -9.68 -10.45 -30.61
N ASP A 564 -9.65 -9.39 -31.40
CA ASP A 564 -10.87 -8.66 -31.76
C ASP A 564 -11.88 -9.59 -32.45
N TYR A 565 -13.15 -9.49 -32.06
CA TYR A 565 -14.26 -10.27 -32.64
C TYR A 565 -14.98 -9.42 -33.70
N ASP A 566 -14.85 -9.80 -34.96
CA ASP A 566 -15.41 -9.10 -36.12
C ASP A 566 -16.70 -9.76 -36.68
N GLY A 567 -17.32 -10.64 -35.88
CA GLY A 567 -18.42 -11.51 -36.29
C GLY A 567 -17.98 -12.89 -36.82
N HIS A 568 -16.69 -13.13 -37.04
CA HIS A 568 -16.16 -14.45 -37.40
C HIS A 568 -15.53 -15.15 -36.20
N ILE A 569 -15.65 -16.48 -36.16
CA ILE A 569 -15.02 -17.32 -35.13
C ILE A 569 -13.65 -17.81 -35.65
N PRO A 570 -12.53 -17.45 -35.01
CA PRO A 570 -11.22 -18.02 -35.30
C PRO A 570 -11.15 -19.54 -35.16
N GLU A 571 -10.30 -20.19 -35.96
CA GLU A 571 -10.03 -21.64 -35.86
C GLU A 571 -9.47 -22.05 -34.49
N ASP A 572 -8.73 -21.15 -33.83
CA ASP A 572 -8.16 -21.31 -32.49
C ASP A 572 -8.97 -20.63 -31.37
N ALA A 573 -10.24 -20.29 -31.62
CA ALA A 573 -11.14 -19.78 -30.60
C ALA A 573 -11.53 -20.88 -29.58
N LEU A 574 -11.43 -20.57 -28.29
CA LEU A 574 -11.75 -21.53 -27.23
C LEU A 574 -13.27 -21.66 -27.03
N PRO A 575 -13.87 -22.85 -27.25
CA PRO A 575 -15.30 -23.06 -27.01
C PRO A 575 -15.57 -23.09 -25.50
N GLY A 576 -16.46 -22.22 -25.04
CA GLY A 576 -16.84 -22.13 -23.64
C GLY A 576 -17.83 -23.20 -23.21
N GLY A 577 -18.58 -23.76 -24.15
CA GLY A 577 -19.54 -24.83 -23.92
C GLY A 577 -20.32 -25.14 -25.18
N ARG A 578 -21.46 -25.81 -25.01
CA ARG A 578 -22.46 -25.98 -26.06
C ARG A 578 -23.81 -25.47 -25.63
N ASP A 579 -24.60 -25.03 -26.59
CA ASP A 579 -25.99 -24.71 -26.41
C ASP A 579 -26.90 -25.95 -26.52
N ARG A 580 -28.21 -25.75 -26.38
CA ARG A 580 -29.27 -26.78 -26.53
C ARG A 580 -29.29 -27.47 -27.89
N ASP A 581 -28.83 -26.78 -28.93
CA ASP A 581 -28.78 -27.24 -30.32
C ASP A 581 -27.42 -27.92 -30.61
N TYR A 582 -26.62 -28.17 -29.56
CA TYR A 582 -25.27 -28.74 -29.54
C TYR A 582 -24.22 -27.96 -30.35
N LYS A 583 -24.50 -26.69 -30.68
CA LYS A 583 -23.55 -25.76 -31.27
C LYS A 583 -22.58 -25.26 -30.21
N ASN A 584 -21.33 -24.99 -30.60
CA ASN A 584 -20.36 -24.38 -29.70
C ASN A 584 -20.70 -22.90 -29.46
N ILE A 585 -20.67 -22.49 -28.19
CA ILE A 585 -20.62 -21.08 -27.77
C ILE A 585 -19.19 -20.74 -27.35
N TYR A 586 -18.79 -19.48 -27.50
CA TYR A 586 -17.41 -19.03 -27.32
C TYR A 586 -17.29 -17.98 -26.22
N ILE A 587 -16.08 -17.88 -25.68
CA ILE A 587 -15.75 -17.01 -24.55
C ILE A 587 -15.32 -15.66 -25.10
N GLY A 588 -16.04 -14.60 -24.73
CA GLY A 588 -15.69 -13.24 -25.07
C GLY A 588 -15.41 -12.37 -23.85
N GLN A 589 -14.84 -11.21 -24.10
CA GLN A 589 -14.83 -10.06 -23.19
C GLN A 589 -15.22 -8.81 -23.97
N ALA A 590 -15.88 -7.85 -23.33
CA ALA A 590 -16.28 -6.60 -23.95
C ALA A 590 -16.06 -5.43 -22.97
N TYR A 591 -15.64 -4.28 -23.49
CA TYR A 591 -15.42 -3.08 -22.67
C TYR A 591 -16.74 -2.37 -22.40
N ILE A 592 -17.04 -2.12 -21.13
CA ILE A 592 -18.19 -1.33 -20.68
C ILE A 592 -17.64 -0.02 -20.11
N LYS A 593 -18.06 1.09 -20.73
CA LYS A 593 -17.52 2.42 -20.42
C LYS A 593 -17.79 2.81 -18.97
N ASP A 594 -16.74 3.25 -18.28
CA ASP A 594 -16.77 3.69 -16.88
C ASP A 594 -17.10 2.56 -15.86
N GLU A 595 -17.09 1.29 -16.28
CA GLU A 595 -17.32 0.12 -15.41
C GLU A 595 -16.22 -0.97 -15.54
N GLY A 596 -15.63 -1.16 -16.73
CA GLY A 596 -14.45 -2.01 -16.93
C GLY A 596 -14.55 -2.97 -18.12
N ILE A 597 -14.04 -4.19 -17.97
CA ILE A 597 -14.08 -5.26 -18.98
C ILE A 597 -14.96 -6.40 -18.45
N ALA A 598 -16.12 -6.61 -19.07
CA ALA A 598 -17.06 -7.68 -18.73
C ALA A 598 -16.79 -8.96 -19.53
N ILE A 599 -16.95 -10.13 -18.90
CA ILE A 599 -16.95 -11.43 -19.59
C ILE A 599 -18.32 -11.63 -20.26
N VAL A 600 -18.31 -12.04 -21.52
CA VAL A 600 -19.52 -12.21 -22.35
C VAL A 600 -19.55 -13.57 -23.05
N GLN A 601 -20.75 -14.02 -23.38
CA GLN A 601 -20.96 -15.21 -24.20
C GLN A 601 -21.12 -14.82 -25.68
N ILE A 602 -20.27 -15.38 -26.54
CA ILE A 602 -20.37 -15.23 -28.00
C ILE A 602 -21.14 -16.42 -28.57
N ASP A 603 -22.25 -16.12 -29.24
CA ASP A 603 -23.10 -17.07 -29.95
C ASP A 603 -22.95 -16.82 -31.47
N PRO A 604 -22.41 -17.76 -32.28
CA PRO A 604 -22.16 -17.51 -33.70
C PRO A 604 -23.41 -17.17 -34.53
N ASP A 605 -24.61 -17.49 -34.03
CA ASP A 605 -25.87 -17.13 -34.69
C ASP A 605 -26.41 -15.73 -34.27
N ARG A 606 -25.71 -14.99 -33.40
CA ARG A 606 -26.13 -13.66 -32.89
C ARG A 606 -25.03 -12.60 -33.08
N SER A 607 -25.45 -11.37 -33.41
CA SER A 607 -24.56 -10.20 -33.50
C SER A 607 -24.42 -9.42 -32.19
N GLU A 608 -25.39 -9.52 -31.28
CA GLU A 608 -25.36 -8.92 -29.95
C GLU A 608 -24.76 -9.89 -28.93
N VAL A 609 -23.94 -9.37 -28.00
CA VAL A 609 -23.56 -10.09 -26.78
C VAL A 609 -24.09 -9.37 -25.54
N TYR A 610 -24.17 -10.09 -24.42
CA TYR A 610 -24.68 -9.55 -23.16
C TYR A 610 -23.63 -9.69 -22.04
N GLY A 611 -23.41 -8.61 -21.29
CA GLY A 611 -22.50 -8.57 -20.15
C GLY A 611 -23.24 -8.33 -18.84
N GLU A 612 -22.71 -8.90 -17.75
CA GLU A 612 -23.18 -8.62 -16.38
C GLU A 612 -22.21 -7.63 -15.71
N MET A 613 -22.69 -6.40 -15.55
CA MET A 613 -21.98 -5.30 -14.89
C MET A 613 -23.04 -4.32 -14.39
N GLN A 614 -23.29 -4.36 -13.08
CA GLN A 614 -24.34 -3.63 -12.37
C GLN A 614 -25.77 -3.78 -12.97
N GLY A 615 -25.99 -4.83 -13.76
CA GLY A 615 -27.14 -4.98 -14.64
C GLY A 615 -26.81 -5.86 -15.86
N THR A 616 -27.83 -6.19 -16.66
CA THR A 616 -27.63 -6.81 -17.98
C THR A 616 -27.44 -5.70 -19.02
N GLN A 617 -26.26 -5.64 -19.63
CA GLN A 617 -25.95 -4.67 -20.69
C GLN A 617 -25.91 -5.36 -22.07
N VAL A 618 -26.37 -4.66 -23.11
CA VAL A 618 -26.31 -5.12 -24.52
C VAL A 618 -25.11 -4.46 -25.17
N LEU A 619 -24.23 -5.27 -25.78
CA LEU A 619 -22.95 -4.83 -26.32
C LEU A 619 -22.82 -5.30 -27.77
N ASP A 620 -22.45 -4.37 -28.66
CA ASP A 620 -22.25 -4.58 -30.09
C ASP A 620 -20.89 -4.05 -30.61
N ASP A 621 -20.09 -3.42 -29.73
CA ASP A 621 -18.73 -2.95 -30.04
C ASP A 621 -17.68 -3.41 -29.01
N ASN A 622 -16.40 -3.19 -29.34
CA ASN A 622 -15.24 -3.49 -28.47
C ASN A 622 -15.15 -4.93 -27.92
N ILE A 623 -15.77 -5.89 -28.62
CA ILE A 623 -15.79 -7.31 -28.25
C ILE A 623 -14.48 -7.97 -28.68
N LYS A 624 -13.89 -8.77 -27.78
CA LYS A 624 -12.77 -9.67 -28.06
C LYS A 624 -13.16 -11.11 -27.75
N ILE A 625 -12.64 -12.06 -28.52
CA ILE A 625 -12.82 -13.51 -28.36
C ILE A 625 -11.52 -14.14 -27.81
N LEU A 626 -11.67 -15.14 -26.93
CA LEU A 626 -10.54 -15.86 -26.34
C LEU A 626 -10.00 -16.90 -27.33
N CYS A 627 -8.70 -16.83 -27.63
CA CYS A 627 -7.99 -17.74 -28.51
C CYS A 627 -6.82 -18.44 -27.79
N GLY A 628 -6.55 -19.69 -28.17
CA GLY A 628 -5.42 -20.48 -27.66
C GLY A 628 -5.54 -21.98 -28.01
N PRO A 629 -4.49 -22.80 -27.82
CA PRO A 629 -4.53 -24.23 -28.09
C PRO A 629 -5.50 -24.95 -27.14
N PRO A 630 -6.63 -25.53 -27.59
CA PRO A 630 -7.65 -26.09 -26.71
C PRO A 630 -7.15 -27.16 -25.73
N GLU A 631 -6.11 -27.90 -26.12
CA GLU A 631 -5.46 -28.92 -25.29
C GLU A 631 -4.84 -28.35 -24.00
N ASN A 632 -4.48 -27.07 -23.97
CA ASN A 632 -3.94 -26.40 -22.79
C ASN A 632 -5.03 -26.03 -21.78
N PHE A 633 -6.32 -26.10 -22.13
CA PHE A 633 -7.39 -25.68 -21.25
C PHE A 633 -8.19 -26.86 -20.70
N TYR A 634 -8.77 -26.68 -19.52
CA TYR A 634 -9.83 -27.54 -19.01
C TYR A 634 -10.77 -26.76 -18.10
N TRP A 635 -12.01 -27.23 -18.05
CA TRP A 635 -13.00 -26.76 -17.10
C TRP A 635 -12.88 -27.57 -15.81
N MET A 636 -12.96 -26.88 -14.68
CA MET A 636 -12.80 -27.47 -13.35
C MET A 636 -14.02 -27.11 -12.50
N ASP A 637 -14.80 -28.13 -12.12
CA ASP A 637 -15.89 -27.98 -11.16
C ASP A 637 -15.35 -27.38 -9.85
N THR A 638 -15.99 -26.30 -9.38
CA THR A 638 -15.66 -25.64 -8.12
C THR A 638 -16.89 -24.94 -7.54
N ASN A 639 -16.70 -24.26 -6.42
CA ASN A 639 -17.74 -23.50 -5.73
C ASN A 639 -17.11 -22.39 -4.88
N PHE A 640 -17.97 -21.54 -4.32
CA PHE A 640 -17.57 -20.38 -3.53
C PHE A 640 -16.66 -20.67 -2.31
N THR A 641 -16.63 -21.92 -1.82
CA THR A 641 -15.74 -22.31 -0.70
C THR A 641 -14.42 -22.91 -1.16
N GLN A 642 -14.29 -23.30 -2.43
CA GLN A 642 -13.10 -23.99 -2.96
C GLN A 642 -12.23 -23.11 -3.86
N LEU A 643 -12.77 -22.04 -4.44
CA LEU A 643 -12.03 -21.22 -5.41
C LEU A 643 -10.74 -20.63 -4.84
N HIS A 644 -10.76 -20.10 -3.62
CA HIS A 644 -9.59 -19.52 -2.95
C HIS A 644 -8.45 -20.54 -2.77
N THR A 645 -8.78 -21.81 -2.48
CA THR A 645 -7.82 -22.92 -2.42
C THR A 645 -7.22 -23.20 -3.80
N GLU A 646 -8.07 -23.31 -4.82
CA GLU A 646 -7.63 -23.65 -6.18
C GLU A 646 -6.71 -22.57 -6.75
N LEU A 647 -6.95 -21.29 -6.45
CA LEU A 647 -6.07 -20.17 -6.81
C LEU A 647 -4.64 -20.31 -6.28
N LYS A 648 -4.42 -20.95 -5.12
CA LYS A 648 -3.07 -21.23 -4.60
C LYS A 648 -2.30 -22.25 -5.48
N THR A 649 -2.96 -23.03 -6.35
CA THR A 649 -2.32 -24.12 -7.12
C THR A 649 -2.59 -24.12 -8.64
N LYS A 650 -3.56 -23.34 -9.13
CA LYS A 650 -4.02 -23.32 -10.52
C LYS A 650 -3.89 -21.94 -11.14
N GLN A 651 -3.55 -21.88 -12.42
CA GLN A 651 -3.65 -20.65 -13.21
C GLN A 651 -5.03 -20.59 -13.85
N LEU A 652 -5.94 -19.87 -13.19
CA LEU A 652 -7.26 -19.58 -13.74
C LEU A 652 -7.16 -18.55 -14.86
N VAL A 653 -8.03 -18.65 -15.87
CA VAL A 653 -8.05 -17.70 -16.99
C VAL A 653 -8.76 -16.42 -16.55
N VAL A 654 -7.99 -15.33 -16.38
CA VAL A 654 -8.52 -13.98 -16.17
C VAL A 654 -9.27 -13.54 -17.42
N GLY A 655 -10.53 -13.13 -17.26
CA GLY A 655 -11.42 -12.73 -18.35
C GLY A 655 -11.94 -11.30 -18.31
N GLY A 656 -11.65 -10.55 -17.26
CA GLY A 656 -12.04 -9.14 -17.16
C GLY A 656 -11.63 -8.51 -15.84
N HIS A 657 -12.01 -7.25 -15.67
CA HIS A 657 -11.74 -6.38 -14.53
C HIS A 657 -12.88 -5.38 -14.35
N GLU A 658 -13.36 -5.16 -13.13
CA GLU A 658 -14.39 -4.15 -12.82
C GLU A 658 -13.74 -3.04 -12.00
N ASP A 659 -13.93 -1.80 -12.45
CA ASP A 659 -13.19 -0.64 -11.96
C ASP A 659 -13.43 -0.45 -10.45
N GLY A 660 -12.37 -0.65 -9.66
CA GLY A 660 -12.41 -0.60 -8.19
C GLY A 660 -12.70 -1.92 -7.47
N TRP A 661 -12.99 -3.00 -8.19
CA TRP A 661 -13.28 -4.35 -7.63
C TRP A 661 -12.26 -5.42 -8.00
N GLY A 662 -11.41 -5.18 -9.00
CA GLY A 662 -10.31 -6.08 -9.38
C GLY A 662 -10.64 -7.04 -10.52
N ASP A 663 -9.72 -7.98 -10.74
CA ASP A 663 -9.80 -8.98 -11.81
C ASP A 663 -10.79 -10.11 -11.47
N TYR A 664 -11.36 -10.73 -12.50
CA TYR A 664 -12.16 -11.95 -12.34
C TYR A 664 -11.93 -12.98 -13.43
N PHE A 665 -12.32 -14.21 -13.09
CA PHE A 665 -12.00 -15.41 -13.85
C PHE A 665 -13.18 -15.85 -14.73
N VAL A 666 -12.85 -16.50 -15.84
CA VAL A 666 -13.84 -17.08 -16.76
C VAL A 666 -14.46 -18.32 -16.12
N GLY A 667 -15.77 -18.26 -15.86
CA GLY A 667 -16.56 -19.40 -15.40
C GLY A 667 -17.69 -19.78 -16.36
N ARG A 668 -18.34 -20.89 -16.06
CA ARG A 668 -19.62 -21.28 -16.67
C ARG A 668 -20.49 -22.10 -15.72
N ILE A 669 -21.78 -22.19 -16.04
CA ILE A 669 -22.74 -23.08 -15.39
C ILE A 669 -23.59 -23.81 -16.42
N GLY A 670 -24.16 -24.95 -16.02
CA GLY A 670 -25.26 -25.59 -16.75
C GLY A 670 -26.55 -24.77 -16.62
N CYS A 671 -27.19 -24.55 -17.76
CA CYS A 671 -28.43 -23.80 -17.94
C CYS A 671 -29.46 -24.67 -18.68
N ASN A 672 -30.74 -24.27 -18.67
CA ASN A 672 -31.80 -25.01 -19.37
C ASN A 672 -31.53 -25.15 -20.89
N ASP A 673 -30.84 -24.16 -21.49
CA ASP A 673 -30.50 -24.13 -22.91
C ASP A 673 -29.01 -24.44 -23.20
N GLY A 674 -28.34 -25.23 -22.35
CA GLY A 674 -26.95 -25.66 -22.52
C GLY A 674 -26.02 -25.09 -21.45
N TYR A 675 -24.94 -24.42 -21.83
CA TYR A 675 -24.06 -23.70 -20.91
C TYR A 675 -24.28 -22.18 -20.96
N CYS A 676 -24.10 -21.50 -19.82
CA CYS A 676 -23.96 -20.05 -19.75
C CYS A 676 -22.55 -19.67 -19.26
N ILE A 677 -21.87 -18.78 -19.97
CA ILE A 677 -20.51 -18.29 -19.65
C ILE A 677 -20.62 -16.95 -18.90
N GLY A 678 -19.74 -16.69 -17.94
CA GLY A 678 -19.77 -15.46 -17.13
C GLY A 678 -18.56 -15.25 -16.22
N LYS A 679 -18.66 -14.26 -15.31
CA LYS A 679 -17.58 -13.87 -14.40
C LYS A 679 -17.66 -14.60 -13.06
N VAL A 680 -16.49 -15.00 -12.55
CA VAL A 680 -16.30 -15.53 -11.19
C VAL A 680 -15.49 -14.52 -10.38
N LEU A 681 -16.12 -13.93 -9.37
CA LEU A 681 -15.45 -13.05 -8.42
C LEU A 681 -14.68 -13.88 -7.38
N GLU A 682 -13.45 -13.50 -7.06
CA GLU A 682 -12.70 -14.11 -5.94
C GLU A 682 -13.28 -13.69 -4.59
N HIS A 683 -13.46 -12.38 -4.39
CA HIS A 683 -13.92 -11.76 -3.16
C HIS A 683 -15.20 -10.94 -3.40
N GLY A 684 -16.35 -11.62 -3.51
CA GLY A 684 -17.64 -10.93 -3.54
C GLY A 684 -17.94 -10.23 -2.21
N GLY A 685 -18.76 -9.17 -2.24
CA GLY A 685 -19.19 -8.45 -1.04
C GLY A 685 -19.79 -9.38 0.03
N GLY A 686 -19.06 -9.56 1.13
CA GLY A 686 -19.33 -10.59 2.15
C GLY A 686 -18.36 -11.77 2.18
N GLY A 687 -17.26 -11.74 1.42
CA GLY A 687 -16.18 -12.74 1.49
C GLY A 687 -16.49 -14.08 0.80
N MET A 688 -17.37 -14.07 -0.22
CA MET A 688 -17.79 -15.29 -0.93
C MET A 688 -17.52 -15.19 -2.43
N SER A 689 -16.93 -16.23 -3.03
CA SER A 689 -16.59 -16.26 -4.45
C SER A 689 -17.79 -16.69 -5.32
N VAL A 690 -18.45 -15.75 -6.01
CA VAL A 690 -19.74 -16.00 -6.68
C VAL A 690 -19.63 -15.88 -8.19
N PHE A 691 -20.36 -16.75 -8.91
CA PHE A 691 -20.51 -16.70 -10.36
C PHE A 691 -21.72 -15.86 -10.79
N TYR A 692 -21.53 -15.02 -11.81
CA TYR A 692 -22.54 -14.17 -12.44
C TYR A 692 -22.50 -14.32 -13.97
N ALA A 693 -23.66 -14.49 -14.60
CA ALA A 693 -23.81 -14.53 -16.05
C ALA A 693 -25.15 -13.94 -16.51
N VAL A 694 -25.29 -13.76 -17.82
CA VAL A 694 -26.58 -13.46 -18.48
C VAL A 694 -26.95 -14.63 -19.39
N ASP A 695 -28.20 -15.09 -19.32
CA ASP A 695 -28.70 -16.15 -20.20
C ASP A 695 -29.19 -15.64 -21.57
N ARG A 696 -29.62 -16.58 -22.44
CA ARG A 696 -30.12 -16.26 -23.79
C ARG A 696 -31.41 -15.41 -23.80
N ASP A 697 -32.15 -15.39 -22.69
CA ASP A 697 -33.40 -14.66 -22.47
C ASP A 697 -33.17 -13.34 -21.67
N LYS A 698 -31.90 -12.96 -21.47
CA LYS A 698 -31.41 -11.75 -20.78
C LYS A 698 -31.60 -11.77 -19.26
N ASN A 699 -31.91 -12.92 -18.66
CA ASN A 699 -31.99 -13.04 -17.20
C ASN A 699 -30.57 -13.07 -16.59
N GLN A 700 -30.39 -12.40 -15.46
CA GLN A 700 -29.18 -12.55 -14.66
C GLN A 700 -29.20 -13.89 -13.91
N LEU A 701 -28.15 -14.67 -14.08
CA LEU A 701 -27.92 -15.91 -13.35
C LEU A 701 -26.84 -15.71 -12.29
N LYS A 702 -27.11 -16.23 -11.10
CA LYS A 702 -26.19 -16.22 -9.96
C LYS A 702 -26.02 -17.64 -9.45
N SER A 703 -24.78 -18.11 -9.28
CA SER A 703 -24.52 -19.44 -8.74
C SER A 703 -23.36 -19.47 -7.74
N ASN A 704 -23.52 -20.35 -6.75
CA ASN A 704 -22.48 -20.67 -5.77
C ASN A 704 -21.65 -21.91 -6.17
N SER A 705 -22.04 -22.63 -7.23
CA SER A 705 -21.33 -23.78 -7.80
C SER A 705 -21.23 -23.62 -9.32
N TYR A 706 -20.03 -23.79 -9.87
CA TYR A 706 -19.71 -23.42 -11.25
C TYR A 706 -18.44 -24.13 -11.71
N GLU A 707 -18.26 -24.25 -13.03
CA GLU A 707 -16.97 -24.64 -13.59
C GLU A 707 -16.14 -23.38 -13.84
N VAL A 708 -14.84 -23.40 -13.52
CA VAL A 708 -13.89 -22.34 -13.83
C VAL A 708 -12.87 -22.80 -14.87
N LEU A 709 -12.44 -21.91 -15.77
CA LEU A 709 -11.49 -22.22 -16.83
C LEU A 709 -10.05 -22.16 -16.32
N VAL A 710 -9.32 -23.27 -16.46
CA VAL A 710 -7.93 -23.41 -16.00
C VAL A 710 -6.97 -23.57 -17.17
N ASN A 711 -5.87 -22.83 -17.17
CA ASN A 711 -4.74 -23.05 -18.08
C ASN A 711 -3.76 -24.10 -17.49
N LYS A 712 -3.53 -25.18 -18.23
CA LYS A 712 -2.51 -26.20 -17.98
C LYS A 712 -1.15 -25.67 -18.43
N GLN A 713 -0.49 -24.85 -17.60
CA GLN A 713 0.94 -24.67 -17.78
C GLN A 713 1.64 -26.02 -17.60
N ILE A 714 2.05 -26.62 -18.72
CA ILE A 714 2.76 -27.90 -18.73
C ILE A 714 4.13 -27.66 -18.07
N PRO A 715 4.45 -28.30 -16.92
CA PRO A 715 5.80 -28.28 -16.40
C PRO A 715 6.73 -28.88 -17.48
N PRO A 716 7.85 -28.24 -17.82
CA PRO A 716 8.63 -28.61 -18.99
C PRO A 716 9.04 -30.08 -18.92
N LYS A 717 8.64 -30.88 -19.93
CA LYS A 717 8.99 -32.29 -20.01
C LYS A 717 10.52 -32.46 -19.87
N PRO A 718 10.99 -33.46 -19.10
CA PRO A 718 12.40 -33.85 -19.15
C PRO A 718 12.77 -34.17 -20.60
N LYS A 719 13.86 -33.59 -21.10
CA LYS A 719 14.37 -33.90 -22.43
C LYS A 719 15.12 -35.23 -22.38
N ASP A 720 14.46 -36.32 -22.75
CA ASP A 720 15.16 -37.55 -23.11
C ASP A 720 16.02 -37.30 -24.35
N GLY A 721 17.32 -37.57 -24.22
CA GLY A 721 18.31 -37.20 -25.22
C GLY A 721 18.51 -38.25 -26.30
N SER A 722 18.17 -37.92 -27.55
CA SER A 722 18.92 -38.35 -28.74
C SER A 722 18.46 -37.56 -29.98
N GLY A 723 19.34 -37.40 -30.98
CA GLY A 723 19.03 -36.76 -32.26
C GLY A 723 19.92 -35.57 -32.59
N SER A 724 21.02 -35.82 -33.29
CA SER A 724 21.91 -34.79 -33.84
C SER A 724 21.62 -34.53 -35.31
N GLU A 725 21.59 -33.27 -35.74
CA GLU A 725 21.98 -32.93 -37.12
C GLU A 725 22.57 -31.51 -37.21
N LYS A 726 23.37 -31.26 -38.25
CA LYS A 726 24.23 -30.07 -38.38
C LYS A 726 23.74 -29.12 -39.47
N ALA A 727 23.78 -27.81 -39.19
CA ALA A 727 24.10 -26.78 -40.18
C ALA A 727 24.70 -25.52 -39.52
N THR A 728 25.72 -24.96 -40.17
CA THR A 728 26.33 -23.62 -40.00
C THR A 728 25.35 -22.51 -40.43
N ASP A 729 25.39 -21.23 -40.06
CA ASP A 729 26.08 -20.40 -39.04
C ASP A 729 25.29 -19.05 -39.00
N PHE A 730 25.53 -18.02 -38.19
CA PHE A 730 26.66 -17.62 -37.34
C PHE A 730 26.15 -16.86 -36.09
N ASN A 731 27.04 -16.48 -35.17
CA ASN A 731 26.82 -15.53 -34.05
C ASN A 731 25.70 -15.82 -33.01
N GLN A 732 24.89 -16.87 -33.18
CA GLN A 732 23.91 -17.29 -32.17
C GLN A 732 24.59 -17.93 -30.94
N THR A 733 25.70 -18.63 -31.15
CA THR A 733 26.35 -19.49 -30.13
C THR A 733 26.88 -18.71 -28.93
N THR A 734 27.41 -17.51 -29.12
CA THR A 734 27.92 -16.69 -28.00
C THR A 734 26.78 -16.19 -27.11
N VAL A 735 25.70 -15.72 -27.71
CA VAL A 735 24.49 -15.28 -26.99
C VAL A 735 23.81 -16.46 -26.31
N ASN A 736 23.68 -17.60 -27.00
CA ASN A 736 23.13 -18.82 -26.41
C ASN A 736 23.99 -19.38 -25.29
N ASN A 737 25.33 -19.31 -25.38
CA ASN A 737 26.20 -19.74 -24.28
C ASN A 737 26.14 -18.79 -23.07
N MET A 738 25.97 -17.49 -23.29
CA MET A 738 25.72 -16.53 -22.21
C MET A 738 24.35 -16.74 -21.57
N LEU A 739 23.27 -16.89 -22.36
CA LEU A 739 21.94 -17.23 -21.85
C LEU A 739 21.96 -18.58 -21.14
N HIS A 740 22.56 -19.62 -21.70
CA HIS A 740 22.61 -20.94 -21.07
C HIS A 740 23.43 -20.94 -19.79
N SER A 741 24.50 -20.14 -19.70
CA SER A 741 25.25 -19.95 -18.45
C SER A 741 24.43 -19.18 -17.40
N LEU A 742 23.71 -18.13 -17.82
CA LEU A 742 22.85 -17.34 -16.95
C LEU A 742 21.63 -18.14 -16.47
N THR A 743 21.02 -18.94 -17.34
CA THR A 743 19.91 -19.84 -17.05
C THR A 743 20.35 -20.98 -16.14
N VAL A 744 21.51 -21.60 -16.36
CA VAL A 744 22.08 -22.60 -15.43
C VAL A 744 22.38 -21.97 -14.08
N PHE A 745 22.99 -20.78 -14.05
CA PHE A 745 23.25 -20.05 -12.80
C PHE A 745 21.95 -19.77 -12.03
N LEU A 746 20.95 -19.17 -12.69
CA LEU A 746 19.64 -18.87 -12.12
C LEU A 746 18.91 -20.13 -11.62
N LEU A 747 18.91 -21.23 -12.38
CA LEU A 747 18.34 -22.52 -11.96
C LEU A 747 19.09 -23.13 -10.77
N THR A 748 20.42 -23.07 -10.74
CA THR A 748 21.18 -23.54 -9.58
C THR A 748 20.89 -22.70 -8.34
N THR A 749 20.73 -21.38 -8.45
CA THR A 749 20.37 -20.53 -7.32
C THR A 749 18.92 -20.75 -6.84
N THR A 750 17.93 -20.90 -7.74
CA THR A 750 16.53 -21.10 -7.32
C THR A 750 16.25 -22.48 -6.77
N LEU A 751 16.88 -23.54 -7.31
CA LEU A 751 16.84 -24.88 -6.73
C LEU A 751 17.61 -24.94 -5.39
N SER A 752 18.75 -24.25 -5.26
CA SER A 752 19.47 -24.17 -3.98
C SER A 752 18.64 -23.50 -2.88
N VAL A 753 17.87 -22.45 -3.20
CA VAL A 753 17.02 -21.74 -2.23
C VAL A 753 15.89 -22.63 -1.67
N HIS A 754 15.32 -23.54 -2.48
CA HIS A 754 14.29 -24.47 -2.00
C HIS A 754 14.84 -25.74 -1.36
N ALA A 755 16.08 -26.13 -1.65
CA ALA A 755 16.72 -27.33 -1.07
C ALA A 755 17.17 -27.18 0.39
N HIS A 756 17.09 -25.97 0.97
CA HIS A 756 17.72 -25.63 2.25
C HIS A 756 17.16 -26.28 3.52
N LYS A 757 16.07 -27.06 3.46
CA LYS A 757 15.42 -27.66 4.66
C LYS A 757 15.60 -29.17 4.84
N GLY A 758 16.20 -29.90 3.88
CA GLY A 758 16.55 -31.32 4.06
C GLY A 758 15.40 -32.34 4.12
N TYR A 759 14.14 -31.89 4.00
CA TYR A 759 12.94 -32.72 3.76
C TYR A 759 12.16 -32.22 2.54
N TYR A 760 11.24 -33.05 2.05
CA TYR A 760 10.21 -32.66 1.08
C TYR A 760 8.91 -33.45 1.33
N TRP A 761 7.79 -32.93 0.81
CA TRP A 761 6.48 -33.60 0.87
C TRP A 761 6.17 -34.26 -0.47
N ARG A 762 5.71 -35.52 -0.44
CA ARG A 762 5.40 -36.32 -1.64
C ARG A 762 3.99 -36.89 -1.57
N ASP A 763 3.29 -36.98 -2.70
CA ASP A 763 1.94 -37.56 -2.72
C ASP A 763 1.94 -39.04 -2.31
N TYR A 764 1.07 -39.41 -1.37
CA TYR A 764 0.91 -40.76 -0.89
C TYR A 764 -0.30 -41.43 -1.54
N ASN A 765 -0.02 -42.39 -2.43
CA ASN A 765 -1.03 -43.13 -3.18
C ASN A 765 -1.23 -44.57 -2.63
N GLY A 766 -1.00 -44.78 -1.33
CA GLY A 766 -1.00 -46.13 -0.74
C GLY A 766 0.26 -46.94 -1.06
N THR A 767 1.42 -46.28 -1.20
CA THR A 767 2.73 -46.92 -1.39
C THR A 767 3.79 -46.03 -0.78
N LEU A 768 4.60 -46.58 0.11
CA LEU A 768 5.64 -45.84 0.83
C LEU A 768 6.87 -45.57 -0.06
N PRO A 769 7.35 -44.32 -0.15
CA PRO A 769 8.70 -44.00 -0.60
C PRO A 769 9.77 -44.66 0.29
N GLN A 770 10.93 -45.01 -0.30
CA GLN A 770 12.05 -45.59 0.46
C GLN A 770 12.66 -44.64 1.49
N ASP A 771 12.48 -43.33 1.28
CA ASP A 771 12.94 -42.23 2.11
C ASP A 771 11.81 -41.60 2.94
N ALA A 772 10.67 -42.29 3.10
CA ALA A 772 9.59 -41.84 3.97
C ALA A 772 10.00 -41.86 5.44
N LEU A 773 9.74 -40.75 6.15
CA LEU A 773 10.09 -40.60 7.56
C LEU A 773 9.03 -41.27 8.46
N ARG A 774 9.51 -42.16 9.33
CA ARG A 774 8.69 -42.85 10.34
C ARG A 774 8.34 -41.91 11.50
N GLY A 775 7.11 -42.00 12.00
CA GLY A 775 6.68 -41.26 13.19
C GLY A 775 7.42 -41.73 14.45
N ASN A 776 7.47 -43.04 14.66
CA ASN A 776 7.79 -43.63 15.97
C ASN A 776 9.29 -43.98 16.18
N ALA A 777 10.20 -43.07 15.82
CA ALA A 777 11.65 -43.34 15.80
C ALA A 777 12.34 -43.49 17.18
N ARG A 778 11.61 -43.49 18.31
CA ARG A 778 12.19 -43.34 19.66
C ARG A 778 11.87 -44.46 20.67
N ARG A 779 11.06 -45.47 20.32
CA ARG A 779 10.77 -46.62 21.21
C ARG A 779 11.66 -47.83 20.93
N GLU A 780 12.76 -47.97 21.69
CA GLU A 780 13.56 -49.20 21.80
C GLU A 780 12.97 -50.22 22.80
N THR A 781 11.66 -50.18 23.04
CA THR A 781 10.93 -51.18 23.82
C THR A 781 10.54 -52.36 22.93
N ASN A 782 10.63 -53.59 23.44
CA ASN A 782 10.36 -54.86 22.69
C ASN A 782 8.88 -55.09 22.28
N GLU A 783 8.11 -54.03 22.05
CA GLU A 783 6.75 -54.07 21.53
C GLU A 783 6.78 -53.96 19.99
N GLU A 784 5.74 -54.46 19.32
CA GLU A 784 5.74 -54.56 17.85
C GLU A 784 5.91 -53.20 17.19
N VAL A 785 6.90 -53.09 16.31
CA VAL A 785 7.23 -51.84 15.60
C VAL A 785 6.03 -51.42 14.75
N THR A 786 5.34 -50.37 15.18
CA THR A 786 4.20 -49.81 14.45
C THR A 786 4.66 -49.20 13.13
N ASN A 787 3.91 -49.48 12.05
CA ASN A 787 4.23 -49.08 10.68
C ASN A 787 3.77 -47.63 10.39
N GLU A 788 4.07 -46.71 11.30
CA GLU A 788 3.60 -45.32 11.32
C GLU A 788 4.58 -44.35 10.64
N TYR A 789 4.06 -43.51 9.74
CA TYR A 789 4.82 -42.53 8.96
C TYR A 789 4.19 -41.14 9.06
N ILE A 790 5.03 -40.12 8.96
CA ILE A 790 4.62 -38.72 9.05
C ILE A 790 3.93 -38.31 7.76
N GLY A 791 2.68 -37.87 7.85
CA GLY A 791 1.88 -37.36 6.76
C GLY A 791 1.35 -35.94 6.99
N GLN A 792 0.69 -35.43 5.97
CA GLN A 792 -0.27 -34.33 6.05
C GLN A 792 -1.43 -34.62 5.09
N VAL A 793 -2.62 -34.11 5.41
CA VAL A 793 -3.82 -34.16 4.56
C VAL A 793 -4.34 -32.77 4.29
N TYR A 794 -5.05 -32.59 3.18
CA TYR A 794 -5.79 -31.36 2.91
C TYR A 794 -7.27 -31.52 3.28
N LEU A 795 -7.77 -30.69 4.20
CA LEU A 795 -9.19 -30.54 4.51
C LEU A 795 -9.70 -29.20 3.97
N SER A 796 -10.86 -29.20 3.31
CA SER A 796 -11.30 -28.06 2.49
C SER A 796 -11.77 -26.81 3.25
N ARG A 797 -11.87 -26.85 4.59
CA ARG A 797 -12.18 -25.67 5.42
C ARG A 797 -11.10 -25.36 6.46
N GLU A 798 -10.11 -26.24 6.59
CA GLU A 798 -9.15 -26.27 7.68
C GLU A 798 -7.69 -26.33 7.17
N GLY A 799 -7.50 -26.38 5.86
CA GLY A 799 -6.20 -26.27 5.19
C GLY A 799 -5.39 -27.57 5.16
N LEU A 800 -4.05 -27.43 5.17
CA LEU A 800 -3.13 -28.57 5.30
C LEU A 800 -2.94 -28.90 6.78
N ILE A 801 -3.09 -30.17 7.17
CA ILE A 801 -3.04 -30.60 8.58
C ILE A 801 -2.12 -31.82 8.72
N PRO A 802 -1.24 -31.88 9.74
CA PRO A 802 -0.43 -33.06 10.03
C PRO A 802 -1.29 -34.32 10.24
N ALA A 803 -0.82 -35.45 9.74
CA ALA A 803 -1.56 -36.71 9.80
C ALA A 803 -0.62 -37.92 9.99
N GLU A 804 -1.18 -39.02 10.47
CA GLU A 804 -0.47 -40.31 10.59
C GLU A 804 -0.81 -41.24 9.42
N ILE A 805 0.22 -41.83 8.81
CA ILE A 805 0.08 -42.75 7.68
C ILE A 805 0.56 -44.13 8.11
N TYR A 806 -0.33 -45.12 8.03
CA TYR A 806 0.02 -46.53 8.26
C TYR A 806 0.41 -47.17 6.92
N ALA A 807 1.55 -47.88 6.87
CA ALA A 807 2.10 -48.50 5.66
C ALA A 807 1.09 -49.33 4.84
N ASP A 808 0.19 -49.99 5.55
CA ASP A 808 -0.73 -50.99 5.00
C ASP A 808 -2.07 -50.38 4.57
N HIS A 809 -2.28 -49.09 4.86
CA HIS A 809 -3.53 -48.37 4.63
C HIS A 809 -3.38 -47.35 3.49
N LYS A 810 -4.33 -47.35 2.55
CA LYS A 810 -4.44 -46.30 1.53
C LYS A 810 -5.13 -45.03 2.04
N ASP A 811 -5.92 -45.20 3.08
CA ASP A 811 -6.76 -44.18 3.67
C ASP A 811 -6.12 -43.68 4.97
N VAL A 812 -6.30 -42.40 5.25
CA VAL A 812 -5.77 -41.74 6.44
C VAL A 812 -6.94 -41.24 7.28
N TYR A 813 -6.82 -41.42 8.60
CA TYR A 813 -7.81 -40.97 9.55
C TYR A 813 -7.22 -39.83 10.38
N VAL A 814 -7.91 -38.69 10.42
CA VAL A 814 -7.48 -37.51 11.21
C VAL A 814 -8.59 -37.11 12.16
N TYR A 815 -8.25 -36.96 13.45
CA TYR A 815 -9.14 -36.38 14.44
C TYR A 815 -8.96 -34.87 14.47
N MET A 816 -10.02 -34.12 14.14
CA MET A 816 -10.04 -32.67 14.24
C MET A 816 -11.37 -32.21 14.81
N ASN A 817 -11.39 -31.24 15.71
CA ASN A 817 -12.62 -30.71 16.33
C ASN A 817 -13.55 -31.81 16.91
N LEU A 818 -12.95 -32.87 17.49
CA LEU A 818 -13.62 -34.08 18.01
C LEU A 818 -14.36 -34.94 16.96
N VAL A 819 -14.17 -34.66 15.66
CA VAL A 819 -14.70 -35.43 14.54
C VAL A 819 -13.58 -36.27 13.91
N LEU A 820 -13.89 -37.52 13.58
CA LEU A 820 -13.01 -38.41 12.83
C LEU A 820 -13.23 -38.21 11.33
N HIS A 821 -12.24 -37.65 10.64
CA HIS A 821 -12.24 -37.47 9.20
C HIS A 821 -11.56 -38.66 8.51
N HIS A 822 -12.25 -39.28 7.55
CA HIS A 822 -11.73 -40.36 6.70
C HIS A 822 -11.30 -39.77 5.35
N ILE A 823 -9.99 -39.82 5.06
CA ILE A 823 -9.37 -39.14 3.92
C ILE A 823 -8.76 -40.17 2.97
N THR A 824 -9.15 -40.11 1.70
CA THR A 824 -8.79 -41.08 0.65
C THR A 824 -8.02 -40.44 -0.51
N LYS A 825 -7.78 -39.13 -0.46
CA LYS A 825 -7.14 -38.31 -1.51
C LYS A 825 -6.39 -37.14 -0.86
N ASN A 826 -5.49 -36.50 -1.61
CA ASN A 826 -4.71 -35.33 -1.17
C ASN A 826 -3.86 -35.59 0.10
N ILE A 827 -3.45 -36.84 0.30
CA ILE A 827 -2.52 -37.25 1.35
C ILE A 827 -1.10 -37.02 0.83
N LYS A 828 -0.24 -36.38 1.63
CA LYS A 828 1.19 -36.31 1.38
C LYS A 828 1.96 -36.97 2.53
N ILE A 829 3.05 -37.64 2.20
CA ILE A 829 3.99 -38.26 3.14
C ILE A 829 5.30 -37.47 3.17
N LEU A 830 5.88 -37.33 4.36
CA LEU A 830 7.15 -36.63 4.57
C LEU A 830 8.31 -37.52 4.16
N CYS A 831 9.19 -37.01 3.31
CA CYS A 831 10.37 -37.72 2.80
C CYS A 831 11.65 -36.96 3.13
N GLY A 832 12.72 -37.68 3.45
CA GLY A 832 14.03 -37.09 3.75
C GLY A 832 15.01 -38.08 4.38
N SER A 833 16.25 -37.64 4.60
CA SER A 833 17.23 -38.45 5.35
C SER A 833 16.89 -38.41 6.84
N ALA A 834 16.55 -39.54 7.45
CA ALA A 834 16.20 -39.64 8.87
C ALA A 834 17.27 -39.04 9.81
N GLN A 835 18.54 -39.03 9.40
CA GLN A 835 19.67 -38.45 10.16
C GLN A 835 19.59 -36.92 10.30
N ASN A 836 18.77 -36.24 9.49
CA ASN A 836 18.57 -34.79 9.55
C ASN A 836 17.47 -34.39 10.56
N PHE A 837 16.76 -35.36 11.15
CA PHE A 837 15.59 -35.11 12.00
C PHE A 837 15.83 -35.63 13.42
N ASN A 838 15.42 -34.85 14.40
CA ASN A 838 15.42 -35.25 15.80
C ASN A 838 14.07 -34.85 16.40
N TRP A 839 13.43 -35.77 17.10
CA TRP A 839 12.24 -35.45 17.90
C TRP A 839 12.65 -34.59 19.10
N ILE A 840 11.99 -33.45 19.24
CA ILE A 840 12.12 -32.58 20.41
C ILE A 840 10.93 -32.89 21.32
N GLU A 841 11.22 -33.28 22.55
CA GLU A 841 10.22 -33.56 23.57
C GLU A 841 9.71 -32.23 24.13
N THR A 842 8.42 -31.98 23.98
CA THR A 842 7.77 -30.69 24.24
C THR A 842 6.39 -30.92 24.85
N THR A 843 5.87 -29.92 25.55
CA THR A 843 4.46 -29.85 25.96
C THR A 843 3.72 -28.78 25.15
N THR A 844 2.38 -28.74 25.25
CA THR A 844 1.57 -27.67 24.66
C THR A 844 1.97 -26.28 25.17
N SER A 845 2.52 -26.20 26.38
CA SER A 845 3.06 -24.97 26.91
C SER A 845 4.49 -24.75 26.40
N THR A 846 5.41 -25.73 26.44
CA THR A 846 6.83 -25.49 26.08
C THR A 846 7.16 -25.29 24.60
N LEU A 847 6.25 -25.66 23.69
CA LEU A 847 6.45 -25.69 22.23
C LEU A 847 7.17 -24.46 21.66
N HIS A 848 6.77 -23.25 22.02
CA HIS A 848 7.35 -22.04 21.41
C HIS A 848 8.76 -21.70 21.93
N ALA A 849 9.31 -22.35 22.97
CA ALA A 849 10.74 -22.23 23.31
C ALA A 849 11.56 -23.38 22.78
N ASP A 850 11.02 -24.59 22.84
CA ASP A 850 11.66 -25.79 22.33
C ASP A 850 11.98 -25.65 20.82
N LEU A 851 11.25 -24.75 20.13
CA LEU A 851 11.47 -24.34 18.74
C LEU A 851 12.38 -23.12 18.52
N ILE A 852 12.83 -22.41 19.56
CA ILE A 852 13.77 -21.27 19.41
C ILE A 852 15.10 -21.77 18.84
N ASN A 853 15.59 -21.12 17.79
CA ASN A 853 16.76 -21.52 17.01
C ASN A 853 16.67 -22.94 16.42
N LYS A 854 15.45 -23.47 16.23
CA LYS A 854 15.18 -24.72 15.50
C LYS A 854 14.43 -24.43 14.20
N HIS A 855 14.40 -25.44 13.34
CA HIS A 855 13.56 -25.44 12.15
C HIS A 855 12.55 -26.57 12.29
N PRO A 856 11.37 -26.32 12.90
CA PRO A 856 10.31 -27.32 12.92
C PRO A 856 9.94 -27.72 11.49
N VAL A 857 9.59 -28.99 11.32
CA VAL A 857 8.98 -29.45 10.08
C VAL A 857 7.58 -28.86 10.04
N ILE A 858 7.34 -27.99 9.07
CA ILE A 858 6.00 -27.46 8.78
C ILE A 858 5.17 -28.61 8.21
N GLY A 859 4.14 -28.99 8.96
CA GLY A 859 3.18 -30.05 8.64
C GLY A 859 1.85 -29.54 8.10
N GLY A 860 1.67 -28.22 7.98
CA GLY A 860 0.51 -27.65 7.33
C GLY A 860 0.27 -26.16 7.64
N HIS A 861 -0.92 -25.68 7.27
CA HIS A 861 -1.41 -24.32 7.48
C HIS A 861 -2.94 -24.37 7.67
N GLU A 862 -3.46 -23.62 8.64
CA GLU A 862 -4.90 -23.52 8.91
C GLU A 862 -5.50 -22.26 8.25
N ASP A 863 -6.32 -22.47 7.21
CA ASP A 863 -7.00 -21.43 6.44
C ASP A 863 -8.39 -21.13 7.03
N GLY A 864 -8.48 -20.27 8.07
CA GLY A 864 -9.79 -20.02 8.72
C GLY A 864 -10.01 -18.72 9.52
N TRP A 865 -8.96 -17.99 9.92
CA TRP A 865 -9.08 -16.92 10.94
C TRP A 865 -8.46 -15.56 10.54
N GLY A 866 -8.29 -15.30 9.25
CA GLY A 866 -7.76 -14.03 8.73
C GLY A 866 -6.22 -13.90 8.75
N ASP A 867 -5.55 -14.64 9.63
CA ASP A 867 -4.09 -14.84 9.63
C ASP A 867 -3.76 -16.32 9.31
N GLU A 868 -2.89 -16.58 8.32
CA GLU A 868 -2.45 -17.95 7.96
C GLU A 868 -1.61 -18.57 9.08
N SER A 869 -2.21 -19.46 9.88
CA SER A 869 -1.55 -20.10 11.02
C SER A 869 -0.75 -21.34 10.60
N VAL A 870 0.55 -21.35 10.89
CA VAL A 870 1.46 -22.45 10.51
C VAL A 870 1.37 -23.63 11.48
N LEU A 871 1.01 -24.81 10.98
CA LEU A 871 0.99 -26.06 11.74
C LEU A 871 2.35 -26.78 11.63
N ASN A 872 2.92 -27.16 12.77
CA ASN A 872 4.16 -27.93 12.85
C ASN A 872 3.87 -29.41 13.10
N THR A 873 4.68 -30.31 12.56
CA THR A 873 4.59 -31.74 12.83
C THR A 873 5.00 -32.05 14.28
N GLY A 874 4.14 -32.76 15.01
CA GLY A 874 4.42 -33.30 16.35
C GLY A 874 3.92 -34.74 16.48
N LEU A 875 4.42 -35.45 17.50
CA LEU A 875 3.90 -36.74 17.98
C LEU A 875 3.43 -36.51 19.44
N ALA A 876 2.28 -37.06 19.81
CA ALA A 876 1.65 -36.86 21.13
C ALA A 876 1.71 -38.13 22.00
#